data_AF-A0AAD5SHM3-F1
#
_entry.id   AF-A0AAD5SHM3-F1
#
_cell.length_a   1.000
_cell.length_b   1.000
_cell.length_c   1.000
_cell.angle_alpha   90.00
_cell.angle_beta   90.00
_cell.angle_gamma   90.00
#
_symmetry.space_group_name_H-M   'P 1'
#
loop_
_entity.id
_entity.type
_entity.pdbx_description
1 polymer ?
#
loop_
_entity_poly.entity_id
_entity_poly.type
_entity_poly.pdbx_seq_one_letter_code
_entity_poly.pdbx_strand_id
1 'polypeptide(L)'
;MNRNAFSSDADMDDAQPDSVNSFQIWPQGSTGQDEARHTLKATLAPLGTQLLGFPGSVRSDGQPPVSRLQSRPDLAAPIPESRIPFLNATAGVYISLSNENAKDRQSQEPHGSFGKFGEDARMGDAQAPDVSRSAREASGRYQQELQSYSQRADIGQQEKETFGDMAKVWRLCNILHIQNQNDNAVGEELVQWLNDSYPIQPREVSDLTETVLASRQPAFWPLLNKALLRSSTKHAYPLLDKLASDHPAIKDITETIKNLMGERPRFKANDRYHQTWAEWHGKADTYSRERGLQPRVADRALLQPLLEAFGILAGNASVIEGASGQWEEYVVGMILYLHPNFRTSDLPELMEKARGKFGEDTATNRAVAAIFESKFDALMPALTYGEWWLAAHLVDVLNKLRLVDDSVIVGEVPGSRGTESFLESCVFTYAGQLCAHPSLWRIGFEYYLRCPRVGRAALTATIPHIPITSDFQIRKLLAFCNFNNLRDDAFTIHRAVALNRYQNGRVGEAIVHYCLAEEHQKVAAIVEGIMDQFVVQGDLTWRDIASTLSPDVLRSNDRLIFMTHYNRFHSLYEQTDYAGAAKLLVEIFTSHTAPKRYWLTLLYNVSDLLESPQSSIGMEATYELMRCLEEIVTSHRKDDYLGLEAQRFDVKAKDRKGKGKVTGKRKEPERDGGRAGKEQIENVEQEIQVIRLGLVRNLARAMTL
;
A
#
# COMPACT_ATOMS: atom_id res chain seq x y z
N MET A 1 45.71 29.73 -5.96
CA MET A 1 46.39 30.70 -5.08
C MET A 1 45.30 31.32 -4.22
N ASN A 2 45.21 31.15 -2.90
CA ASN A 2 46.01 30.36 -1.93
C ASN A 2 45.11 29.26 -1.29
N ARG A 3 45.47 28.34 -0.39
CA ARG A 3 46.63 28.04 0.49
C ARG A 3 46.74 28.71 1.88
N ASN A 4 47.09 27.84 2.84
CA ASN A 4 47.60 28.02 4.22
C ASN A 4 46.62 28.45 5.33
N ALA A 5 46.72 27.98 6.60
CA ALA A 5 47.23 26.73 7.22
C ALA A 5 47.10 26.83 8.77
N PHE A 6 47.34 25.72 9.50
CA PHE A 6 47.49 25.56 10.99
C PHE A 6 46.20 25.58 11.85
N SER A 7 46.07 24.80 12.93
CA SER A 7 46.72 23.53 13.39
C SER A 7 45.82 22.84 14.45
N SER A 8 45.68 21.50 14.45
CA SER A 8 46.36 20.48 15.29
C SER A 8 45.82 20.29 16.72
N ASP A 9 45.55 19.01 17.04
CA ASP A 9 45.47 18.37 18.38
C ASP A 9 44.29 18.79 19.31
N ALA A 10 43.64 17.89 20.06
CA ALA A 10 43.62 16.42 20.06
C ALA A 10 42.30 15.91 20.70
N ASP A 11 41.99 14.63 20.46
CA ASP A 11 41.46 13.63 21.41
C ASP A 11 40.51 12.63 20.72
N MET A 12 40.87 11.34 20.79
CA MET A 12 39.96 10.23 20.51
C MET A 12 39.21 9.91 21.80
N ASP A 13 37.91 9.71 21.70
CA ASP A 13 37.18 8.82 22.62
C ASP A 13 35.93 8.26 21.93
N ASP A 14 35.45 7.12 22.42
CA ASP A 14 34.54 6.19 21.73
C ASP A 14 33.19 6.79 21.26
N ALA A 15 32.81 6.47 20.03
CA ALA A 15 31.48 6.71 19.48
C ALA A 15 30.78 5.41 19.08
N GLN A 16 29.77 5.00 19.86
CA GLN A 16 28.82 3.95 19.47
C GLN A 16 27.85 4.44 18.36
N PRO A 17 27.28 3.54 17.54
CA PRO A 17 26.46 3.92 16.40
C PRO A 17 24.98 4.09 16.76
N ASP A 18 24.59 5.27 17.26
CA ASP A 18 23.17 5.61 17.44
C ASP A 18 22.54 6.16 16.14
N SER A 19 21.94 5.26 15.37
CA SER A 19 21.19 5.61 14.16
C SER A 19 19.78 6.11 14.48
N VAL A 20 19.65 7.39 14.84
CA VAL A 20 18.35 8.09 14.92
C VAL A 20 18.39 9.36 14.09
N ASN A 21 17.64 9.40 12.98
CA ASN A 21 17.46 10.59 12.16
C ASN A 21 16.60 11.64 12.90
N SER A 22 17.18 12.33 13.88
CA SER A 22 16.54 13.44 14.57
C SER A 22 16.76 14.75 13.81
N PHE A 23 15.69 15.31 13.24
CA PHE A 23 15.70 16.65 12.65
C PHE A 23 15.08 17.66 13.62
N GLN A 24 15.80 18.75 13.91
CA GLN A 24 15.26 19.90 14.63
C GLN A 24 14.47 20.79 13.66
N ILE A 25 13.22 21.10 14.00
CA ILE A 25 12.39 22.08 13.28
C ILE A 25 12.19 23.29 14.20
N TRP A 26 12.50 24.49 13.69
CA TRP A 26 12.35 25.75 14.40
C TRP A 26 11.01 26.40 14.05
N PRO A 27 10.18 26.82 15.02
CA PRO A 27 8.99 27.63 14.73
C PRO A 27 9.42 29.04 14.28
N GLN A 28 8.91 29.51 13.14
CA GLN A 28 9.00 30.94 12.82
C GLN A 28 7.93 31.71 13.60
N GLY A 29 8.37 32.66 14.43
CA GLY A 29 7.50 33.68 15.03
C GLY A 29 7.18 33.50 16.52
N SER A 30 8.16 33.72 17.40
CA SER A 30 7.89 34.11 18.80
C SER A 30 8.86 35.21 19.25
N THR A 31 8.41 36.46 19.14
CA THR A 31 9.09 37.62 19.75
C THR A 31 8.73 37.71 21.23
N GLY A 32 9.69 37.43 22.12
CA GLY A 32 9.58 37.75 23.55
C GLY A 32 9.88 36.60 24.50
N GLN A 33 11.07 36.68 25.12
CA GLN A 33 11.39 36.27 26.50
C GLN A 33 10.56 35.13 27.14
N ASP A 34 10.80 33.89 26.71
CA ASP A 34 10.99 32.73 27.62
C ASP A 34 11.50 31.53 26.81
N GLU A 35 12.83 31.39 26.65
CA GLU A 35 13.45 30.28 25.91
C GLU A 35 13.50 28.96 26.72
N ALA A 36 12.33 28.45 27.09
CA ALA A 36 12.20 27.03 27.39
C ALA A 36 12.39 26.24 26.08
N ARG A 37 13.60 25.71 25.86
CA ARG A 37 13.96 24.92 24.66
C ARG A 37 13.21 23.58 24.63
N HIS A 38 11.93 23.62 24.27
CA HIS A 38 11.12 22.43 24.04
C HIS A 38 11.56 21.73 22.74
N THR A 39 12.45 20.74 22.88
CA THR A 39 12.75 19.81 21.79
C THR A 39 11.48 19.05 21.40
N LEU A 40 11.21 18.90 20.10
CA LEU A 40 10.10 18.10 19.59
C LEU A 40 10.67 16.95 18.75
N LYS A 41 10.39 15.71 19.17
CA LYS A 41 10.75 14.49 18.44
C LYS A 41 9.61 14.14 17.49
N ALA A 42 9.90 14.01 16.21
CA ALA A 42 8.93 13.55 15.22
C ALA A 42 9.30 12.15 14.72
N THR A 43 8.30 11.27 14.57
CA THR A 43 8.45 9.98 13.88
C THR A 43 7.34 9.83 12.86
N LEU A 44 7.60 9.09 11.78
CA LEU A 44 6.53 8.64 10.91
C LEU A 44 5.68 7.59 11.65
N ALA A 45 4.38 7.58 11.38
CA ALA A 45 3.50 6.47 11.74
C ALA A 45 3.95 5.19 11.01
N PRO A 46 3.62 3.98 11.50
CA PRO A 46 4.10 2.72 10.91
C PRO A 46 3.85 2.58 9.40
N LEU A 47 2.75 3.15 8.90
CA LEU A 47 2.38 3.14 7.48
C LEU A 47 2.88 4.36 6.68
N GLY A 48 3.75 5.22 7.25
CA GLY A 48 4.32 6.39 6.58
C GLY A 48 3.37 7.56 6.31
N THR A 49 2.04 7.39 6.42
CA THR A 49 1.03 8.41 6.06
C THR A 49 0.97 9.65 6.95
N GLN A 50 1.53 9.61 8.15
CA GLN A 50 1.37 10.66 9.16
C GLN A 50 2.68 10.91 9.90
N LEU A 51 2.97 12.18 10.19
CA LEU A 51 4.07 12.58 11.06
C LEU A 51 3.54 12.80 12.49
N LEU A 52 4.02 12.01 13.44
CA LEU A 52 3.63 12.01 14.85
C LEU A 52 4.64 12.82 15.67
N GLY A 53 4.20 13.93 16.26
CA GLY A 53 5.03 14.80 17.10
C GLY A 53 4.93 14.48 18.60
N PHE A 54 6.07 14.40 19.27
CA PHE A 54 6.22 14.12 20.71
C PHE A 54 7.11 15.18 21.40
N PRO A 55 6.75 15.68 22.59
CA PRO A 55 7.61 16.57 23.36
C PRO A 55 8.81 15.79 23.91
N GLY A 56 10.03 16.27 23.64
CA GLY A 56 11.27 15.56 23.93
C GLY A 56 11.71 15.56 25.40
N SER A 57 10.93 16.17 26.31
CA SER A 57 11.28 16.35 27.74
C SER A 57 10.61 15.36 28.70
N VAL A 58 9.93 14.32 28.20
CA VAL A 58 9.27 13.29 29.05
C VAL A 58 9.62 11.89 28.54
N ARG A 59 9.78 10.93 29.44
CA ARG A 59 10.01 9.51 29.10
C ARG A 59 8.88 9.01 28.19
N SER A 60 9.26 8.37 27.08
CA SER A 60 8.40 8.06 25.94
C SER A 60 7.45 6.88 26.12
N ASP A 61 7.17 6.46 27.36
CA ASP A 61 6.33 5.29 27.65
C ASP A 61 4.87 5.73 27.84
N GLY A 62 4.08 5.61 26.77
CA GLY A 62 2.61 5.59 26.85
C GLY A 62 1.87 6.91 26.67
N GLN A 63 2.52 8.03 26.33
CA GLN A 63 1.79 9.27 25.99
C GLN A 63 1.36 9.34 24.51
N PRO A 64 0.13 9.81 24.20
CA PRO A 64 -0.31 10.02 22.83
C PRO A 64 0.45 11.19 22.17
N PRO A 65 0.61 11.20 20.83
CA PRO A 65 1.29 12.28 20.12
C PRO A 65 0.55 13.62 20.30
N VAL A 66 1.30 14.69 20.56
CA VAL A 66 0.77 16.00 20.96
C VAL A 66 0.18 16.78 19.79
N SER A 67 0.58 16.47 18.56
CA SER A 67 -0.03 17.00 17.35
C SER A 67 0.17 16.09 16.13
N ARG A 68 -0.84 16.03 15.26
CA ARG A 68 -0.65 15.65 13.85
C ARG A 68 -0.03 16.86 13.16
N LEU A 69 1.28 16.82 12.91
CA LEU A 69 1.92 17.84 12.09
C LEU A 69 1.43 17.66 10.64
N GLN A 70 1.05 18.75 9.99
CA GLN A 70 0.64 18.70 8.58
C GLN A 70 1.78 18.11 7.73
N SER A 71 1.40 17.33 6.73
CA SER A 71 2.30 16.55 5.87
C SER A 71 3.39 17.42 5.25
N ARG A 72 4.57 16.84 5.03
CA ARG A 72 5.58 17.42 4.13
C ARG A 72 4.94 17.72 2.76
N PRO A 73 5.45 18.71 2.00
CA PRO A 73 5.11 18.86 0.59
C PRO A 73 5.34 17.57 -0.21
N ASP A 74 6.37 16.80 0.16
CA ASP A 74 6.77 15.54 -0.47
C ASP A 74 5.93 14.31 -0.04
N LEU A 75 5.07 14.45 0.98
CA LEU A 75 4.18 13.39 1.44
C LEU A 75 2.84 13.51 0.70
N ALA A 76 2.59 12.59 -0.23
CA ALA A 76 1.34 12.54 -0.99
C ALA A 76 0.11 12.64 -0.07
N ALA A 77 -0.88 13.42 -0.49
CA ALA A 77 -2.10 13.65 0.28
C ALA A 77 -2.77 12.32 0.65
N PRO A 78 -3.29 12.17 1.89
CA PRO A 78 -3.90 10.92 2.32
C PRO A 78 -5.11 10.59 1.44
N ILE A 79 -5.13 9.37 0.91
CA ILE A 79 -6.19 8.87 0.01
C ILE A 79 -7.56 9.01 0.70
N PRO A 80 -8.51 9.78 0.14
CA PRO A 80 -9.86 9.91 0.70
C PRO A 80 -10.61 8.56 0.70
N GLU A 81 -11.37 8.27 1.77
CA GLU A 81 -12.19 7.05 1.84
C GLU A 81 -13.17 6.93 0.67
N SER A 82 -13.65 8.07 0.15
CA SER A 82 -14.51 8.14 -1.03
C SER A 82 -13.87 7.44 -2.24
N ARG A 83 -12.54 7.50 -2.44
CA ARG A 83 -11.79 6.89 -3.56
C ARG A 83 -11.70 5.35 -3.47
N ILE A 84 -11.93 4.75 -2.30
CA ILE A 84 -11.72 3.30 -2.07
C ILE A 84 -12.46 2.42 -3.11
N PRO A 85 -13.74 2.63 -3.47
CA PRO A 85 -14.43 1.79 -4.46
C PRO A 85 -13.78 1.83 -5.84
N PHE A 86 -13.39 3.01 -6.32
CA PHE A 86 -12.70 3.21 -7.60
C PHE A 86 -11.34 2.51 -7.63
N LEU A 87 -10.56 2.61 -6.54
CA LEU A 87 -9.26 1.95 -6.44
C LEU A 87 -9.39 0.41 -6.39
N ASN A 88 -10.46 -0.12 -5.79
CA ASN A 88 -10.76 -1.56 -5.83
C ASN A 88 -11.16 -2.03 -7.25
N ALA A 89 -12.06 -1.30 -7.92
CA ALA A 89 -12.53 -1.67 -9.26
C ALA A 89 -11.39 -1.64 -10.30
N THR A 90 -10.61 -0.54 -10.32
CA THR A 90 -9.51 -0.36 -11.25
C THR A 90 -8.33 -1.32 -11.00
N ALA A 91 -8.06 -1.69 -9.74
CA ALA A 91 -7.09 -2.74 -9.44
C ALA A 91 -7.52 -4.12 -9.96
N GLY A 92 -8.82 -4.44 -9.97
CA GLY A 92 -9.34 -5.65 -10.61
C GLY A 92 -9.04 -5.70 -12.11
N VAL A 93 -9.19 -4.55 -12.80
CA VAL A 93 -8.83 -4.41 -14.24
C VAL A 93 -7.33 -4.60 -14.44
N TYR A 94 -6.49 -3.94 -13.62
CA TYR A 94 -5.03 -4.02 -13.73
C TYR A 94 -4.50 -5.44 -13.51
N ILE A 95 -5.01 -6.13 -12.49
CA ILE A 95 -4.60 -7.50 -12.17
C ILE A 95 -5.02 -8.47 -13.28
N SER A 96 -6.22 -8.31 -13.84
CA SER A 96 -6.70 -9.14 -14.96
C SER A 96 -5.80 -8.97 -16.19
N LEU A 97 -5.56 -7.71 -16.60
CA LEU A 97 -4.73 -7.37 -17.75
C LEU A 97 -3.26 -7.85 -17.58
N SER A 98 -2.74 -7.79 -16.36
CA SER A 98 -1.39 -8.27 -16.03
C SER A 98 -1.28 -9.80 -16.11
N ASN A 99 -2.32 -10.53 -15.67
CA ASN A 99 -2.35 -11.99 -15.71
C ASN A 99 -2.44 -12.55 -17.14
N GLU A 100 -3.11 -11.83 -18.05
CA GLU A 100 -3.18 -12.21 -19.47
C GLU A 100 -1.82 -12.05 -20.16
N ASN A 101 -1.15 -10.91 -19.96
CA ASN A 101 0.22 -10.68 -20.44
C ASN A 101 1.23 -11.72 -19.92
N ALA A 102 1.04 -12.25 -18.70
CA ALA A 102 1.89 -13.31 -18.15
C ALA A 102 1.72 -14.66 -18.86
N LYS A 103 0.49 -15.00 -19.30
CA LYS A 103 0.21 -16.23 -20.07
C LYS A 103 0.86 -16.18 -21.45
N ASP A 104 0.79 -15.03 -22.12
CA ASP A 104 1.38 -14.84 -23.46
C ASP A 104 2.91 -14.91 -23.43
N ARG A 105 3.56 -14.45 -22.35
CA ARG A 105 5.00 -14.65 -22.16
C ARG A 105 5.37 -16.12 -21.96
N GLN A 106 4.58 -16.87 -21.18
CA GLN A 106 4.82 -18.30 -20.94
C GLN A 106 4.55 -19.17 -22.18
N SER A 107 3.70 -18.75 -23.12
CA SER A 107 3.47 -19.46 -24.39
C SER A 107 4.51 -19.14 -25.47
N GLN A 108 5.30 -18.08 -25.28
CA GLN A 108 6.37 -17.66 -26.20
C GLN A 108 7.77 -18.18 -25.84
N GLU A 109 7.97 -18.77 -24.65
CA GLU A 109 9.24 -19.43 -24.32
C GLU A 109 9.40 -20.73 -25.14
N PRO A 110 10.43 -20.85 -26.02
CA PRO A 110 10.63 -22.07 -26.79
C PRO A 110 11.14 -23.19 -25.87
N HIS A 111 10.35 -24.26 -25.73
CA HIS A 111 10.83 -25.49 -25.11
C HIS A 111 12.13 -25.95 -25.80
N GLY A 112 13.22 -25.92 -25.04
CA GLY A 112 14.57 -26.09 -25.58
C GLY A 112 14.81 -27.46 -26.21
N SER A 113 14.87 -27.49 -27.54
CA SER A 113 15.60 -28.51 -28.29
C SER A 113 16.85 -27.87 -28.89
N PHE A 114 18.03 -28.39 -28.56
CA PHE A 114 19.31 -27.89 -29.05
C PHE A 114 19.41 -28.06 -30.58
N GLY A 115 19.49 -26.95 -31.32
CA GLY A 115 19.33 -26.99 -32.78
C GLY A 115 19.98 -25.86 -33.60
N LYS A 116 21.29 -25.65 -33.44
CA LYS A 116 22.22 -24.92 -34.34
C LYS A 116 21.93 -23.46 -34.76
N PHE A 117 23.00 -22.67 -34.72
CA PHE A 117 23.12 -21.33 -35.27
C PHE A 117 22.70 -21.21 -36.75
N GLY A 118 22.04 -20.10 -37.05
CA GLY A 118 21.95 -19.49 -38.38
C GLY A 118 21.71 -17.99 -38.21
N GLU A 119 22.61 -17.16 -38.69
CA GLU A 119 22.42 -15.71 -38.77
C GLU A 119 21.41 -15.42 -39.89
N ASP A 120 20.22 -14.91 -39.55
CA ASP A 120 19.39 -13.98 -40.35
C ASP A 120 17.95 -13.95 -39.78
N ALA A 121 17.66 -12.96 -38.92
CA ALA A 121 16.32 -12.75 -38.37
C ALA A 121 16.02 -11.27 -38.08
N ARG A 122 15.96 -10.44 -39.14
CA ARG A 122 15.16 -9.22 -39.13
C ARG A 122 13.79 -9.52 -39.74
N MET A 123 12.91 -10.15 -38.96
CA MET A 123 11.50 -10.34 -39.28
C MET A 123 10.67 -9.89 -38.07
N GLY A 124 9.60 -9.12 -38.34
CA GLY A 124 8.89 -8.38 -37.32
C GLY A 124 8.15 -9.24 -36.30
N ASP A 125 8.29 -8.85 -35.04
CA ASP A 125 7.66 -9.42 -33.86
C ASP A 125 6.15 -9.12 -33.86
N ALA A 126 5.37 -9.92 -34.59
CA ALA A 126 3.91 -9.83 -34.60
C ALA A 126 3.37 -10.23 -33.21
N GLN A 127 2.78 -9.28 -32.49
CA GLN A 127 2.13 -9.56 -31.21
C GLN A 127 1.07 -10.67 -31.36
N ALA A 128 0.87 -11.45 -30.30
CA ALA A 128 -0.38 -12.16 -30.12
C ALA A 128 -1.52 -11.12 -30.08
N PRO A 129 -2.55 -11.22 -30.95
CA PRO A 129 -3.59 -10.19 -31.09
C PRO A 129 -4.54 -10.09 -29.89
N ASP A 130 -4.34 -10.89 -28.84
CA ASP A 130 -5.17 -10.94 -27.63
C ASP A 130 -4.77 -9.88 -26.60
N VAL A 131 -3.50 -9.80 -26.16
CA VAL A 131 -3.05 -8.78 -25.18
C VAL A 131 -3.34 -7.35 -25.64
N SER A 132 -3.16 -7.06 -26.94
CA SER A 132 -3.49 -5.75 -27.50
C SER A 132 -5.00 -5.51 -27.68
N ARG A 133 -5.84 -6.54 -27.64
CA ARG A 133 -7.29 -6.39 -27.50
C ARG A 133 -7.64 -6.11 -26.05
N SER A 134 -7.15 -6.93 -25.12
CA SER A 134 -7.36 -6.79 -23.68
C SER A 134 -6.93 -5.42 -23.14
N ALA A 135 -5.80 -4.87 -23.60
CA ALA A 135 -5.35 -3.53 -23.20
C ALA A 135 -6.33 -2.42 -23.64
N ARG A 136 -6.98 -2.56 -24.80
CA ARG A 136 -8.00 -1.62 -25.28
C ARG A 136 -9.33 -1.77 -24.54
N GLU A 137 -9.74 -3.00 -24.23
CA GLU A 137 -10.90 -3.27 -23.38
C GLU A 137 -10.69 -2.74 -21.96
N ALA A 138 -9.50 -2.93 -21.39
CA ALA A 138 -9.11 -2.37 -20.10
C ALA A 138 -9.16 -0.84 -20.10
N SER A 139 -8.63 -0.17 -21.15
CA SER A 139 -8.76 1.28 -21.34
C SER A 139 -10.22 1.74 -21.26
N GLY A 140 -11.14 1.05 -21.94
CA GLY A 140 -12.58 1.34 -21.88
C GLY A 140 -13.17 1.20 -20.46
N ARG A 141 -12.76 0.16 -19.71
CA ARG A 141 -13.18 -0.03 -18.31
C ARG A 141 -12.62 1.08 -17.39
N TYR A 142 -11.36 1.48 -17.56
CA TYR A 142 -10.78 2.59 -16.78
C TYR A 142 -11.51 3.92 -17.05
N GLN A 143 -11.89 4.20 -18.30
CA GLN A 143 -12.69 5.37 -18.64
C GLN A 143 -14.08 5.34 -17.99
N GLN A 144 -14.74 4.17 -17.99
CA GLN A 144 -16.03 4.00 -17.33
C GLN A 144 -15.92 4.26 -15.82
N GLU A 145 -14.92 3.70 -15.13
CA GLU A 145 -14.71 3.92 -13.70
C GLU A 145 -14.37 5.38 -13.36
N LEU A 146 -13.52 6.05 -14.16
CA LEU A 146 -13.22 7.48 -14.03
C LEU A 146 -14.49 8.33 -14.15
N GLN A 147 -15.30 8.07 -15.18
CA GLN A 147 -16.56 8.78 -15.41
C GLN A 147 -17.55 8.54 -14.27
N SER A 148 -17.80 7.28 -13.91
CA SER A 148 -18.70 6.88 -12.83
C SER A 148 -18.30 7.48 -11.48
N TYR A 149 -17.00 7.59 -11.20
CA TYR A 149 -16.51 8.28 -10.01
C TYR A 149 -16.77 9.78 -10.06
N SER A 150 -16.38 10.45 -11.13
CA SER A 150 -16.49 11.93 -11.26
C SER A 150 -17.92 12.47 -11.13
N GLN A 151 -18.92 11.66 -11.50
CA GLN A 151 -20.34 12.01 -11.44
C GLN A 151 -20.96 11.87 -10.05
N ARG A 152 -20.23 11.36 -9.06
CA ARG A 152 -20.73 11.19 -7.69
C ARG A 152 -21.12 12.52 -7.04
N ALA A 153 -22.25 12.50 -6.34
CA ALA A 153 -22.74 13.66 -5.60
C ALA A 153 -21.96 13.90 -4.29
N ASP A 154 -21.39 12.85 -3.70
CA ASP A 154 -20.74 12.87 -2.39
C ASP A 154 -19.25 13.24 -2.40
N ILE A 155 -18.64 13.42 -3.58
CA ILE A 155 -17.24 13.85 -3.71
C ILE A 155 -17.12 15.38 -3.82
N GLY A 156 -16.10 15.92 -3.16
CA GLY A 156 -15.81 17.36 -3.13
C GLY A 156 -15.35 17.94 -4.47
N GLN A 157 -15.35 19.26 -4.58
CA GLN A 157 -15.00 19.96 -5.83
C GLN A 157 -13.57 19.65 -6.31
N GLN A 158 -12.59 19.64 -5.41
CA GLN A 158 -11.20 19.30 -5.72
C GLN A 158 -11.07 17.87 -6.28
N GLU A 159 -11.80 16.90 -5.73
CA GLU A 159 -11.83 15.53 -6.27
C GLU A 159 -12.41 15.49 -7.70
N LYS A 160 -13.46 16.27 -7.96
CA LYS A 160 -14.05 16.38 -9.31
C LYS A 160 -13.09 16.99 -10.31
N GLU A 161 -12.30 17.98 -9.89
CA GLU A 161 -11.25 18.60 -10.72
C GLU A 161 -10.12 17.60 -11.02
N THR A 162 -9.58 16.93 -10.01
CA THR A 162 -8.55 15.89 -10.16
C THR A 162 -9.00 14.74 -11.07
N PHE A 163 -10.19 14.18 -10.85
CA PHE A 163 -10.73 13.11 -11.70
C PHE A 163 -11.11 13.61 -13.09
N GLY A 164 -11.53 14.87 -13.22
CA GLY A 164 -11.69 15.55 -14.49
C GLY A 164 -10.38 15.55 -15.27
N ASP A 165 -9.29 16.06 -14.70
CA ASP A 165 -7.97 16.11 -15.33
C ASP A 165 -7.44 14.72 -15.72
N MET A 166 -7.57 13.72 -14.85
CA MET A 166 -7.24 12.33 -15.20
C MET A 166 -8.04 11.82 -16.41
N ALA A 167 -9.35 12.11 -16.45
CA ALA A 167 -10.21 11.72 -17.56
C ALA A 167 -9.89 12.46 -18.86
N LYS A 168 -9.50 13.74 -18.82
CA LYS A 168 -9.05 14.52 -19.99
C LYS A 168 -7.85 13.86 -20.66
N VAL A 169 -6.81 13.59 -19.86
CA VAL A 169 -5.55 12.97 -20.32
C VAL A 169 -5.81 11.56 -20.86
N TRP A 170 -6.53 10.72 -20.11
CA TRP A 170 -6.84 9.35 -20.54
C TRP A 170 -7.66 9.33 -21.84
N ARG A 171 -8.70 10.17 -21.93
CA ARG A 171 -9.58 10.20 -23.10
C ARG A 171 -8.88 10.68 -24.36
N LEU A 172 -8.02 11.71 -24.26
CA LEU A 172 -7.20 12.14 -25.38
C LEU A 172 -6.28 11.02 -25.87
N CYS A 173 -5.55 10.39 -24.96
CA CYS A 173 -4.66 9.27 -25.28
C CYS A 173 -5.44 8.09 -25.92
N ASN A 174 -6.68 7.88 -25.48
CA ASN A 174 -7.53 6.83 -26.03
C ASN A 174 -8.00 7.13 -27.45
N ILE A 175 -8.36 8.38 -27.74
CA ILE A 175 -8.75 8.86 -29.07
C ILE A 175 -7.56 8.79 -30.04
N LEU A 176 -6.40 9.32 -29.65
CA LEU A 176 -5.26 9.48 -30.55
C LEU A 176 -4.44 8.19 -30.77
N HIS A 177 -4.23 7.38 -29.72
CA HIS A 177 -3.22 6.30 -29.76
C HIS A 177 -3.77 4.90 -29.45
N ILE A 178 -4.66 4.76 -28.46
CA ILE A 178 -5.12 3.43 -28.02
C ILE A 178 -6.09 2.80 -29.03
N GLN A 179 -7.10 3.57 -29.50
CA GLN A 179 -8.13 3.05 -30.40
C GLN A 179 -7.85 3.34 -31.88
N ASN A 180 -7.08 4.38 -32.22
CA ASN A 180 -6.86 4.79 -33.61
C ASN A 180 -5.76 3.99 -34.32
N GLN A 181 -6.03 2.70 -34.57
CA GLN A 181 -5.05 1.76 -35.14
C GLN A 181 -4.62 2.07 -36.59
N ASN A 182 -5.45 2.79 -37.35
CA ASN A 182 -5.28 2.98 -38.81
C ASN A 182 -4.99 4.44 -39.20
N ASP A 183 -4.61 5.29 -38.25
CA ASP A 183 -4.42 6.74 -38.47
C ASP A 183 -5.63 7.38 -39.19
N ASN A 184 -6.82 7.10 -38.65
CA ASN A 184 -8.08 7.69 -39.11
C ASN A 184 -8.14 9.17 -38.70
N ALA A 185 -8.94 9.96 -39.42
CA ALA A 185 -9.24 11.33 -39.01
C ALA A 185 -10.02 11.34 -37.69
N VAL A 186 -9.55 12.16 -36.74
CA VAL A 186 -10.04 12.24 -35.34
C VAL A 186 -10.74 13.58 -35.02
N GLY A 187 -11.06 14.38 -36.05
CA GLY A 187 -11.50 15.76 -35.88
C GLY A 187 -12.80 15.91 -35.07
N GLU A 188 -13.79 15.04 -35.26
CA GLU A 188 -15.05 15.11 -34.50
C GLU A 188 -14.85 14.66 -33.03
N GLU A 189 -14.03 13.62 -32.83
CA GLU A 189 -13.67 13.09 -31.51
C GLU A 189 -12.89 14.12 -30.69
N LEU A 190 -11.95 14.85 -31.32
CA LEU A 190 -11.19 15.94 -30.70
C LEU A 190 -12.06 17.14 -30.35
N VAL A 191 -13.02 17.51 -31.19
CA VAL A 191 -14.02 18.56 -30.85
C VAL A 191 -14.85 18.14 -29.65
N GLN A 192 -15.31 16.89 -29.63
CA GLN A 192 -16.11 16.40 -28.51
C GLN A 192 -15.27 16.36 -27.23
N TRP A 193 -14.02 15.89 -27.32
CA TRP A 193 -13.07 15.94 -26.22
C TRP A 193 -12.82 17.36 -25.71
N LEU A 194 -12.59 18.34 -26.58
CA LEU A 194 -12.37 19.75 -26.20
C LEU A 194 -13.58 20.36 -25.49
N ASN A 195 -14.80 20.13 -26.02
CA ASN A 195 -16.04 20.61 -25.40
C ASN A 195 -16.32 19.94 -24.04
N ASP A 196 -16.02 18.64 -23.90
CA ASP A 196 -16.25 17.89 -22.66
C ASP A 196 -15.16 18.17 -21.60
N SER A 197 -13.91 18.45 -22.03
CA SER A 197 -12.75 18.70 -21.16
C SER A 197 -12.70 20.12 -20.61
N TYR A 198 -13.18 21.09 -21.39
CA TYR A 198 -13.12 22.51 -21.06
C TYR A 198 -14.49 23.17 -21.29
N PRO A 199 -15.57 22.73 -20.63
CA PRO A 199 -16.93 23.16 -20.96
C PRO A 199 -17.12 24.67 -20.86
N ILE A 200 -17.85 25.24 -21.83
CA ILE A 200 -18.42 26.59 -21.71
C ILE A 200 -19.50 26.53 -20.64
N GLN A 201 -19.46 27.42 -19.65
CA GLN A 201 -20.44 27.42 -18.59
C GLN A 201 -21.76 27.98 -19.12
N PRO A 202 -22.92 27.33 -18.88
CA PRO A 202 -24.22 27.84 -19.34
C PRO A 202 -24.52 29.27 -18.90
N ARG A 203 -23.96 29.69 -17.74
CA ARG A 203 -24.05 31.07 -17.22
C ARG A 203 -23.38 32.11 -18.11
N GLU A 204 -22.20 31.80 -18.66
CA GLU A 204 -21.49 32.72 -19.59
C GLU A 204 -22.39 33.09 -20.78
N VAL A 205 -23.21 32.15 -21.25
CA VAL A 205 -24.17 32.38 -22.34
C VAL A 205 -25.44 33.09 -21.83
N SER A 206 -26.06 32.64 -20.73
CA SER A 206 -27.31 33.25 -20.23
C SER A 206 -27.14 34.73 -19.94
N ASP A 207 -26.09 35.09 -19.20
CA ASP A 207 -25.86 36.44 -18.71
C ASP A 207 -25.68 37.43 -19.87
N LEU A 208 -25.04 36.98 -20.96
CA LEU A 208 -24.93 37.76 -22.21
C LEU A 208 -26.23 37.79 -23.02
N THR A 209 -27.00 36.70 -23.07
CA THR A 209 -28.30 36.69 -23.79
C THR A 209 -29.37 37.55 -23.13
N GLU A 210 -29.33 37.72 -21.81
CA GLU A 210 -30.23 38.61 -21.06
C GLU A 210 -29.82 40.09 -21.14
N THR A 211 -28.55 40.38 -21.42
CA THR A 211 -28.01 41.74 -21.51
C THR A 211 -28.52 42.50 -22.75
N VAL A 212 -28.89 43.78 -22.62
CA VAL A 212 -29.29 44.64 -23.75
C VAL A 212 -28.06 45.05 -24.58
N LEU A 213 -28.15 44.94 -25.91
CA LEU A 213 -27.02 45.18 -26.84
C LEU A 213 -25.78 44.34 -26.49
N ALA A 214 -25.96 43.03 -26.33
CA ALA A 214 -24.95 42.08 -25.89
C ALA A 214 -23.65 42.17 -26.71
N SER A 215 -23.76 42.42 -28.01
CA SER A 215 -22.66 42.72 -28.95
C SER A 215 -21.65 43.80 -28.53
N ARG A 216 -22.00 44.67 -27.57
CA ARG A 216 -21.11 45.71 -27.02
C ARG A 216 -20.35 45.28 -25.78
N GLN A 217 -20.67 44.12 -25.20
CA GLN A 217 -19.96 43.59 -24.05
C GLN A 217 -18.61 42.99 -24.49
N PRO A 218 -17.49 43.29 -23.79
CA PRO A 218 -16.17 42.78 -24.17
C PRO A 218 -16.09 41.25 -24.25
N ALA A 219 -16.91 40.53 -23.48
CA ALA A 219 -16.95 39.07 -23.46
C ALA A 219 -17.75 38.44 -24.62
N PHE A 220 -18.60 39.19 -25.33
CA PHE A 220 -19.53 38.63 -26.31
C PHE A 220 -18.83 37.99 -27.51
N TRP A 221 -17.96 38.74 -28.19
CA TRP A 221 -17.27 38.24 -29.38
C TRP A 221 -16.24 37.14 -29.06
N PRO A 222 -15.43 37.23 -27.99
CA PRO A 222 -14.61 36.10 -27.54
C PRO A 222 -15.43 34.83 -27.26
N LEU A 223 -16.61 34.93 -26.62
CA LEU A 223 -17.44 33.76 -26.35
C LEU A 223 -18.06 33.18 -27.63
N LEU A 224 -18.50 34.03 -28.57
CA LEU A 224 -19.00 33.58 -29.87
C LEU A 224 -17.89 32.90 -30.70
N ASN A 225 -16.69 33.51 -30.75
CA ASN A 225 -15.52 32.95 -31.44
C ASN A 225 -15.10 31.61 -30.83
N LYS A 226 -15.07 31.50 -29.50
CA LYS A 226 -14.86 30.26 -28.74
C LYS A 226 -15.91 29.19 -29.10
N ALA A 227 -17.19 29.56 -29.17
CA ALA A 227 -18.25 28.64 -29.58
C ALA A 227 -18.16 28.21 -31.06
N LEU A 228 -17.68 29.10 -31.95
CA LEU A 228 -17.42 28.81 -33.36
C LEU A 228 -16.24 27.84 -33.53
N LEU A 229 -15.07 28.14 -32.96
CA LEU A 229 -13.87 27.29 -33.00
C LEU A 229 -14.15 25.86 -32.52
N ARG A 230 -15.01 25.72 -31.51
CA ARG A 230 -15.43 24.45 -30.91
C ARG A 230 -16.63 23.78 -31.60
N SER A 231 -17.08 24.30 -32.76
CA SER A 231 -18.25 23.84 -33.52
C SER A 231 -19.53 23.69 -32.67
N SER A 232 -19.68 24.51 -31.63
CA SER A 232 -20.58 24.29 -30.50
C SER A 232 -21.93 25.01 -30.69
N THR A 233 -22.79 24.44 -31.54
CA THR A 233 -24.11 25.03 -31.90
C THR A 233 -24.99 25.36 -30.70
N LYS A 234 -24.93 24.55 -29.63
CA LYS A 234 -25.65 24.77 -28.36
C LYS A 234 -25.36 26.13 -27.71
N HIS A 235 -24.14 26.64 -27.86
CA HIS A 235 -23.70 27.91 -27.26
C HIS A 235 -23.70 29.04 -28.29
N ALA A 236 -23.34 28.76 -29.55
CA ALA A 236 -23.32 29.77 -30.60
C ALA A 236 -24.72 30.23 -31.02
N TYR A 237 -25.72 29.33 -31.11
CA TYR A 237 -27.04 29.69 -31.63
C TYR A 237 -27.76 30.71 -30.73
N PRO A 238 -27.82 30.55 -29.38
CA PRO A 238 -28.42 31.58 -28.52
C PRO A 238 -27.75 32.96 -28.63
N LEU A 239 -26.41 33.00 -28.79
CA LEU A 239 -25.67 34.25 -28.99
C LEU A 239 -25.98 34.90 -30.34
N LEU A 240 -26.12 34.10 -31.41
CA LEU A 240 -26.49 34.57 -32.75
C LEU A 240 -27.96 35.01 -32.83
N ASP A 241 -28.87 34.30 -32.17
CA ASP A 241 -30.28 34.67 -32.04
C ASP A 241 -30.44 35.97 -31.25
N LYS A 242 -29.66 36.14 -30.17
CA LYS A 242 -29.57 37.39 -29.43
C LYS A 242 -29.02 38.53 -30.30
N LEU A 243 -27.95 38.29 -31.05
CA LEU A 243 -27.37 39.28 -31.96
C LEU A 243 -28.38 39.74 -33.03
N ALA A 244 -29.18 38.81 -33.57
CA ALA A 244 -30.25 39.09 -34.51
C ALA A 244 -31.43 39.86 -33.89
N SER A 245 -31.71 39.63 -32.61
CA SER A 245 -32.74 40.37 -31.85
C SER A 245 -32.30 41.79 -31.52
N ASP A 246 -31.04 41.97 -31.11
CA ASP A 246 -30.46 43.28 -30.82
C ASP A 246 -30.22 44.11 -32.10
N HIS A 247 -29.92 43.46 -33.23
CA HIS A 247 -29.66 44.07 -34.53
C HIS A 247 -30.43 43.37 -35.67
N PRO A 248 -31.72 43.67 -35.86
CA PRO A 248 -32.56 43.00 -36.87
C PRO A 248 -32.05 43.08 -38.32
N ALA A 249 -31.22 44.09 -38.63
CA ALA A 249 -30.64 44.32 -39.95
C ALA A 249 -29.61 43.27 -40.39
N ILE A 250 -29.07 42.46 -39.46
CA ILE A 250 -28.08 41.40 -39.76
C ILE A 250 -28.63 39.98 -39.50
N LYS A 251 -29.96 39.84 -39.34
CA LYS A 251 -30.61 38.56 -39.05
C LYS A 251 -30.37 37.49 -40.12
N ASP A 252 -30.30 37.89 -41.39
CA ASP A 252 -29.96 37.03 -42.52
C ASP A 252 -28.50 36.52 -42.45
N ILE A 253 -27.58 37.36 -41.98
CA ILE A 253 -26.18 37.01 -41.76
C ILE A 253 -26.03 36.03 -40.59
N THR A 254 -26.71 36.28 -39.46
CA THR A 254 -26.68 35.35 -38.31
C THR A 254 -27.29 33.99 -38.64
N GLU A 255 -28.37 33.94 -39.41
CA GLU A 255 -28.90 32.67 -39.94
C GLU A 255 -27.94 32.00 -40.92
N THR A 256 -27.19 32.77 -41.72
CA THR A 256 -26.15 32.20 -42.60
C THR A 256 -25.04 31.53 -41.77
N ILE A 257 -24.60 32.15 -40.67
CA ILE A 257 -23.62 31.54 -39.73
C ILE A 257 -24.20 30.25 -39.11
N LYS A 258 -25.45 30.29 -38.61
CA LYS A 258 -26.13 29.10 -38.07
C LYS A 258 -26.21 27.97 -39.09
N ASN A 259 -26.58 28.26 -40.33
CA ASN A 259 -26.64 27.28 -41.41
C ASN A 259 -25.26 26.70 -41.74
N LEU A 260 -24.21 27.53 -41.84
CA LEU A 260 -22.85 27.03 -42.06
C LEU A 260 -22.36 26.12 -40.92
N MET A 261 -22.66 26.45 -39.66
CA MET A 261 -22.35 25.57 -38.52
C MET A 261 -23.13 24.25 -38.58
N GLY A 262 -24.42 24.29 -38.91
CA GLY A 262 -25.29 23.11 -38.96
C GLY A 262 -25.02 22.19 -40.16
N GLU A 263 -24.63 22.75 -41.31
CA GLU A 263 -24.31 22.04 -42.54
C GLU A 263 -22.86 21.54 -42.62
N ARG A 264 -22.00 21.84 -41.63
CA ARG A 264 -20.57 21.49 -41.65
C ARG A 264 -20.36 19.99 -41.95
N PRO A 265 -19.72 19.62 -43.07
CA PRO A 265 -19.52 18.22 -43.42
C PRO A 265 -18.60 17.52 -42.42
N ARG A 266 -19.10 16.45 -41.80
CA ARG A 266 -18.30 15.54 -40.97
C ARG A 266 -17.50 14.60 -41.85
N PHE A 267 -16.26 14.31 -41.44
CA PHE A 267 -15.33 13.49 -42.22
C PHE A 267 -15.94 12.13 -42.61
N LYS A 268 -15.78 11.78 -43.89
CA LYS A 268 -15.97 10.43 -44.42
C LYS A 268 -14.92 10.18 -45.48
N ALA A 269 -14.27 9.02 -45.45
CA ALA A 269 -13.25 8.64 -46.44
C ALA A 269 -13.89 8.29 -47.80
N ASN A 270 -14.36 9.29 -48.54
CA ASN A 270 -14.86 9.18 -49.91
C ASN A 270 -14.81 10.52 -50.66
N ASP A 271 -14.74 10.48 -51.99
CA ASP A 271 -14.60 11.68 -52.84
C ASP A 271 -15.76 12.66 -52.69
N ARG A 272 -16.97 12.14 -52.43
CA ARG A 272 -18.17 12.95 -52.18
C ARG A 272 -18.02 13.84 -50.96
N TYR A 273 -17.30 13.42 -49.92
CA TYR A 273 -17.01 14.26 -48.77
C TYR A 273 -16.14 15.46 -49.17
N HIS A 274 -15.05 15.25 -49.91
CA HIS A 274 -14.16 16.34 -50.34
C HIS A 274 -14.88 17.38 -51.20
N GLN A 275 -15.76 16.93 -52.11
CA GLN A 275 -16.62 17.83 -52.90
C GLN A 275 -17.57 18.63 -52.00
N THR A 276 -18.31 17.96 -51.11
CA THR A 276 -19.26 18.61 -50.19
C THR A 276 -18.57 19.60 -49.26
N TRP A 277 -17.36 19.26 -48.77
CA TRP A 277 -16.56 20.14 -47.92
C TRP A 277 -16.03 21.34 -48.70
N ALA A 278 -15.55 21.18 -49.93
CA ALA A 278 -15.08 22.28 -50.77
C ALA A 278 -16.21 23.26 -51.13
N GLU A 279 -17.41 22.77 -51.44
CA GLU A 279 -18.60 23.60 -51.64
C GLU A 279 -18.98 24.38 -50.37
N TRP A 280 -19.00 23.71 -49.22
CA TRP A 280 -19.29 24.33 -47.93
C TRP A 280 -18.25 25.40 -47.55
N HIS A 281 -16.97 25.09 -47.69
CA HIS A 281 -15.86 26.00 -47.40
C HIS A 281 -15.87 27.20 -48.36
N GLY A 282 -16.18 26.99 -49.65
CA GLY A 282 -16.34 28.08 -50.62
C GLY A 282 -17.47 29.06 -50.28
N LYS A 283 -18.57 28.58 -49.70
CA LYS A 283 -19.63 29.46 -49.15
C LYS A 283 -19.09 30.30 -47.98
N ALA A 284 -18.33 29.71 -47.05
CA ALA A 284 -17.75 30.43 -45.92
C ALA A 284 -16.71 31.49 -46.35
N ASP A 285 -15.77 31.12 -47.23
CA ASP A 285 -14.75 32.03 -47.81
C ASP A 285 -15.36 33.20 -48.60
N THR A 286 -16.51 33.00 -49.25
CA THR A 286 -17.23 34.10 -49.91
C THR A 286 -17.67 35.18 -48.91
N TYR A 287 -18.07 34.80 -47.70
CA TYR A 287 -18.51 35.72 -46.65
C TYR A 287 -17.37 36.24 -45.75
N SER A 288 -16.25 35.53 -45.65
CA SER A 288 -15.08 35.99 -44.87
C SER A 288 -14.38 37.22 -45.47
N ARG A 289 -14.63 37.50 -46.75
CA ARG A 289 -14.07 38.65 -47.47
C ARG A 289 -14.96 39.88 -47.28
N GLU A 290 -14.37 41.03 -46.95
CA GLU A 290 -15.10 42.30 -46.73
C GLU A 290 -16.14 42.60 -47.81
N ARG A 291 -15.81 42.35 -49.09
CA ARG A 291 -16.70 42.63 -50.24
C ARG A 291 -17.99 41.80 -50.23
N GLY A 292 -18.00 40.65 -49.56
CA GLY A 292 -19.20 39.81 -49.40
C GLY A 292 -20.12 40.27 -48.27
N LEU A 293 -19.59 40.97 -47.26
CA LEU A 293 -20.33 41.35 -46.04
C LEU A 293 -20.64 42.85 -45.93
N GLN A 294 -19.72 43.72 -46.36
CA GLN A 294 -19.81 45.18 -46.25
C GLN A 294 -21.09 45.78 -46.87
N PRO A 295 -21.66 45.29 -47.99
CA PRO A 295 -22.93 45.80 -48.51
C PRO A 295 -24.16 45.45 -47.64
N ARG A 296 -24.04 44.47 -46.73
CA ARG A 296 -25.14 43.94 -45.90
C ARG A 296 -25.07 44.40 -44.45
N VAL A 297 -23.90 44.84 -43.97
CA VAL A 297 -23.71 45.34 -42.60
C VAL A 297 -23.50 46.86 -42.60
N ALA A 298 -24.53 47.61 -42.21
CA ALA A 298 -24.47 49.06 -42.12
C ALA A 298 -23.66 49.55 -40.89
N ASP A 299 -23.71 48.83 -39.76
CA ASP A 299 -22.93 49.17 -38.56
C ASP A 299 -21.48 48.68 -38.68
N ARG A 300 -20.55 49.62 -38.83
CA ARG A 300 -19.11 49.35 -38.92
C ARG A 300 -18.54 48.69 -37.66
N ALA A 301 -19.17 48.84 -36.49
CA ALA A 301 -18.73 48.16 -35.27
C ALA A 301 -19.01 46.64 -35.29
N LEU A 302 -19.99 46.19 -36.07
CA LEU A 302 -20.34 44.77 -36.21
C LEU A 302 -19.61 44.11 -37.39
N LEU A 303 -19.16 44.89 -38.38
CA LEU A 303 -18.54 44.37 -39.60
C LEU A 303 -17.29 43.54 -39.32
N GLN A 304 -16.34 44.06 -38.54
CA GLN A 304 -15.07 43.37 -38.28
C GLN A 304 -15.25 42.06 -37.48
N PRO A 305 -16.00 42.02 -36.35
CA PRO A 305 -16.22 40.76 -35.64
C PRO A 305 -17.05 39.73 -36.43
N LEU A 306 -17.95 40.16 -37.32
CA LEU A 306 -18.65 39.24 -38.23
C LEU A 306 -17.70 38.67 -39.29
N LEU A 307 -16.76 39.45 -39.82
CA LEU A 307 -15.73 38.96 -40.74
C LEU A 307 -14.79 37.97 -40.05
N GLU A 308 -14.46 38.18 -38.78
CA GLU A 308 -13.74 37.21 -37.95
C GLU A 308 -14.54 35.91 -37.79
N ALA A 309 -15.83 35.99 -37.48
CA ALA A 309 -16.70 34.82 -37.37
C ALA A 309 -16.76 33.99 -38.67
N PHE A 310 -16.87 34.63 -39.83
CA PHE A 310 -16.77 33.93 -41.12
C PHE A 310 -15.34 33.47 -41.44
N GLY A 311 -14.32 34.22 -41.02
CA GLY A 311 -12.91 33.85 -41.18
C GLY A 311 -12.53 32.57 -40.43
N ILE A 312 -13.10 32.34 -39.23
CA ILE A 312 -13.00 31.07 -38.50
C ILE A 312 -13.63 29.94 -39.33
N LEU A 313 -14.87 30.11 -39.78
CA LEU A 313 -15.59 29.09 -40.56
C LEU A 313 -14.94 28.81 -41.94
N ALA A 314 -14.22 29.79 -42.50
CA ALA A 314 -13.49 29.71 -43.75
C ALA A 314 -12.02 29.29 -43.60
N GLY A 315 -11.64 28.71 -42.45
CA GLY A 315 -10.31 28.11 -42.27
C GLY A 315 -9.14 29.10 -42.25
N ASN A 316 -9.37 30.41 -42.09
CA ASN A 316 -8.28 31.38 -42.13
C ASN A 316 -7.39 31.24 -40.88
N ALA A 317 -6.22 30.63 -41.05
CA ALA A 317 -5.26 30.34 -39.98
C ALA A 317 -4.93 31.54 -39.08
N SER A 318 -4.80 32.74 -39.64
CA SER A 318 -4.50 33.96 -38.87
C SER A 318 -5.68 34.46 -38.03
N VAL A 319 -6.91 34.24 -38.50
CA VAL A 319 -8.14 34.58 -37.77
C VAL A 319 -8.40 33.53 -36.69
N ILE A 320 -8.22 32.25 -37.01
CA ILE A 320 -8.31 31.14 -36.05
C ILE A 320 -7.30 31.35 -34.91
N GLU A 321 -6.07 31.74 -35.23
CA GLU A 321 -5.03 32.10 -34.25
C GLU A 321 -5.46 33.26 -33.35
N GLY A 322 -5.83 34.41 -33.92
CA GLY A 322 -6.24 35.59 -33.14
C GLY A 322 -7.54 35.41 -32.34
N ALA A 323 -8.40 34.47 -32.75
CA ALA A 323 -9.64 34.13 -32.07
C ALA A 323 -9.49 33.05 -30.97
N SER A 324 -8.38 32.33 -30.93
CA SER A 324 -8.16 31.21 -30.00
C SER A 324 -7.66 31.71 -28.65
N GLY A 325 -8.35 31.36 -27.57
CA GLY A 325 -7.93 31.71 -26.22
C GLY A 325 -6.89 30.75 -25.64
N GLN A 326 -6.83 29.51 -26.14
CA GLN A 326 -5.93 28.43 -25.72
C GLN A 326 -5.44 27.63 -26.93
N TRP A 327 -4.35 26.89 -26.79
CA TRP A 327 -3.76 26.13 -27.90
C TRP A 327 -4.64 24.97 -28.37
N GLU A 328 -5.43 24.36 -27.48
CA GLU A 328 -6.35 23.29 -27.86
C GLU A 328 -7.45 23.80 -28.81
N GLU A 329 -7.90 25.04 -28.62
CA GLU A 329 -8.88 25.70 -29.50
C GLU A 329 -8.28 26.00 -30.87
N TYR A 330 -7.01 26.44 -30.89
CA TYR A 330 -6.26 26.66 -32.13
C TYR A 330 -6.07 25.37 -32.91
N VAL A 331 -5.54 24.32 -32.27
CA VAL A 331 -5.28 23.01 -32.91
C VAL A 331 -6.58 22.42 -33.45
N VAL A 332 -7.64 22.34 -32.63
CA VAL A 332 -8.93 21.78 -33.08
C VAL A 332 -9.59 22.64 -34.16
N GLY A 333 -9.51 23.98 -34.06
CA GLY A 333 -10.02 24.89 -35.08
C GLY A 333 -9.32 24.70 -36.43
N MET A 334 -7.98 24.60 -36.44
CA MET A 334 -7.19 24.33 -37.64
C MET A 334 -7.56 22.96 -38.26
N ILE A 335 -7.72 21.93 -37.44
CA ILE A 335 -8.14 20.59 -37.89
C ILE A 335 -9.52 20.64 -38.57
N LEU A 336 -10.51 21.26 -37.95
CA LEU A 336 -11.88 21.30 -38.49
C LEU A 336 -12.03 22.14 -39.76
N TYR A 337 -11.43 23.34 -39.75
CA TYR A 337 -11.78 24.40 -40.69
C TYR A 337 -10.77 24.54 -41.83
N LEU A 338 -9.52 24.08 -41.65
CA LEU A 338 -8.47 24.17 -42.66
C LEU A 338 -8.00 22.81 -43.20
N HIS A 339 -8.08 21.74 -42.39
CA HIS A 339 -7.51 20.43 -42.75
C HIS A 339 -8.57 19.30 -42.75
N PRO A 340 -9.45 19.22 -43.77
CA PRO A 340 -10.54 18.22 -43.81
C PRO A 340 -10.09 16.75 -43.75
N ASN A 341 -8.83 16.47 -44.11
CA ASN A 341 -8.28 15.11 -44.19
C ASN A 341 -7.21 14.85 -43.11
N PHE A 342 -7.18 15.68 -42.07
CA PHE A 342 -6.11 15.69 -41.07
C PHE A 342 -5.96 14.34 -40.35
N ARG A 343 -4.71 13.87 -40.25
CA ARG A 343 -4.33 12.60 -39.63
C ARG A 343 -3.59 12.83 -38.30
N THR A 344 -3.51 11.80 -37.44
CA THR A 344 -2.74 11.93 -36.19
C THR A 344 -1.24 11.99 -36.45
N SER A 345 -0.77 11.49 -37.60
CA SER A 345 0.59 11.69 -38.09
C SER A 345 0.95 13.16 -38.38
N ASP A 346 -0.03 14.03 -38.68
CA ASP A 346 0.18 15.46 -38.95
C ASP A 346 0.22 16.32 -37.65
N LEU A 347 -0.15 15.76 -36.50
CA LEU A 347 -0.25 16.50 -35.23
C LEU A 347 1.04 17.16 -34.75
N PRO A 348 2.23 16.53 -34.79
CA PRO A 348 3.44 17.13 -34.24
C PRO A 348 3.81 18.46 -34.91
N GLU A 349 3.62 18.59 -36.23
CA GLU A 349 3.91 19.84 -36.96
C GLU A 349 2.91 20.96 -36.62
N LEU A 350 1.63 20.62 -36.40
CA LEU A 350 0.62 21.57 -35.97
C LEU A 350 0.84 22.03 -34.51
N MET A 351 1.28 21.12 -33.64
CA MET A 351 1.63 21.39 -32.25
C MET A 351 2.85 22.31 -32.11
N GLU A 352 3.89 22.12 -32.92
CA GLU A 352 5.06 23.01 -32.91
C GLU A 352 4.67 24.47 -33.20
N LYS A 353 3.76 24.67 -34.16
CA LYS A 353 3.22 26.00 -34.52
C LYS A 353 2.35 26.61 -33.41
N ALA A 354 1.70 25.79 -32.59
CA ALA A 354 0.91 26.22 -31.44
C ALA A 354 1.79 26.59 -30.23
N ARG A 355 2.82 25.77 -29.94
CA ARG A 355 3.77 25.95 -28.82
C ARG A 355 4.51 27.30 -28.87
N GLY A 356 4.77 27.84 -30.05
CA GLY A 356 5.37 29.18 -30.21
C GLY A 356 4.47 30.35 -29.78
N LYS A 357 3.19 30.10 -29.44
CA LYS A 357 2.13 31.12 -29.28
C LYS A 357 1.38 31.05 -27.95
N PHE A 358 1.38 29.88 -27.29
CA PHE A 358 0.62 29.60 -26.07
C PHE A 358 1.49 28.83 -25.05
N GLY A 359 1.23 29.03 -23.74
CA GLY A 359 1.98 28.40 -22.64
C GLY A 359 1.39 27.07 -22.14
N GLU A 360 2.24 26.24 -21.51
CA GLU A 360 1.88 24.93 -20.91
C GLU A 360 2.12 24.91 -19.38
N ASP A 361 1.36 25.74 -18.66
CA ASP A 361 1.65 26.03 -17.25
C ASP A 361 1.39 24.84 -16.30
N THR A 362 0.37 24.02 -16.57
CA THR A 362 -0.04 22.90 -15.68
C THR A 362 0.56 21.56 -16.08
N ALA A 363 0.68 20.63 -15.13
CA ALA A 363 1.12 19.26 -15.41
C ALA A 363 0.15 18.53 -16.36
N THR A 364 -1.15 18.75 -16.19
CA THR A 364 -2.22 18.25 -17.08
C THR A 364 -2.00 18.75 -18.51
N ASN A 365 -1.77 20.05 -18.71
CA ASN A 365 -1.57 20.62 -20.05
C ASN A 365 -0.31 20.07 -20.73
N ARG A 366 0.80 19.90 -19.97
CA ARG A 366 2.02 19.23 -20.48
C ARG A 366 1.77 17.79 -20.88
N ALA A 367 1.00 17.02 -20.10
CA ALA A 367 0.63 15.65 -20.45
C ALA A 367 -0.26 15.59 -21.71
N VAL A 368 -1.25 16.49 -21.81
CA VAL A 368 -2.12 16.64 -22.99
C VAL A 368 -1.28 16.99 -24.23
N ALA A 369 -0.38 17.96 -24.15
CA ALA A 369 0.48 18.34 -25.26
C ALA A 369 1.45 17.22 -25.69
N ALA A 370 2.06 16.51 -24.73
CA ALA A 370 2.92 15.36 -25.02
C ALA A 370 2.17 14.22 -25.73
N ILE A 371 0.88 14.01 -25.40
CA ILE A 371 0.01 13.06 -26.09
C ILE A 371 -0.30 13.54 -27.52
N PHE A 372 -0.59 14.82 -27.75
CA PHE A 372 -0.80 15.34 -29.11
C PHE A 372 0.48 15.23 -29.98
N GLU A 373 1.65 15.45 -29.41
CA GLU A 373 2.93 15.34 -30.13
C GLU A 373 3.46 13.90 -30.27
N SER A 374 2.77 12.88 -29.73
CA SER A 374 3.25 11.50 -29.64
C SER A 374 4.58 11.33 -28.89
N LYS A 375 4.96 12.30 -28.04
CA LYS A 375 6.23 12.32 -27.31
C LYS A 375 6.07 11.71 -25.92
N PHE A 376 6.00 10.38 -25.88
CA PHE A 376 5.79 9.67 -24.63
C PHE A 376 6.90 9.90 -23.59
N ASP A 377 8.15 10.17 -24.00
CA ASP A 377 9.25 10.55 -23.11
C ASP A 377 8.96 11.83 -22.30
N ALA A 378 8.20 12.77 -22.88
CA ALA A 378 7.75 13.99 -22.21
C ALA A 378 6.45 13.79 -21.42
N LEU A 379 5.62 12.82 -21.82
CA LEU A 379 4.42 12.43 -21.07
C LEU A 379 4.78 11.86 -19.70
N MET A 380 5.79 10.99 -19.63
CA MET A 380 6.21 10.31 -18.41
C MET A 380 6.45 11.24 -17.21
N PRO A 381 7.37 12.23 -17.28
CA PRO A 381 7.55 13.16 -16.16
C PRO A 381 6.26 13.97 -15.90
N ALA A 382 5.52 14.38 -16.93
CA ALA A 382 4.26 15.13 -16.75
C ALA A 382 3.21 14.35 -15.92
N LEU A 383 3.12 13.03 -16.10
CA LEU A 383 2.26 12.16 -15.30
C LEU A 383 2.72 12.03 -13.83
N THR A 384 4.03 12.05 -13.55
CA THR A 384 4.54 11.95 -12.16
C THR A 384 4.24 13.18 -11.30
N TYR A 385 4.08 14.36 -11.91
CA TYR A 385 3.62 15.57 -11.22
C TYR A 385 2.10 15.59 -10.97
N GLY A 386 1.37 14.60 -11.48
CA GLY A 386 -0.07 14.42 -11.27
C GLY A 386 -0.38 13.27 -10.30
N GLU A 387 -1.43 12.51 -10.62
CA GLU A 387 -1.89 11.37 -9.82
C GLU A 387 -1.16 10.07 -10.21
N TRP A 388 -0.52 9.42 -9.24
CA TRP A 388 0.22 8.16 -9.46
C TRP A 388 -0.66 7.01 -9.96
N TRP A 389 -1.96 7.03 -9.68
CA TRP A 389 -2.93 6.12 -10.31
C TRP A 389 -2.89 6.26 -11.84
N LEU A 390 -2.96 7.50 -12.37
CA LEU A 390 -2.96 7.75 -13.80
C LEU A 390 -1.64 7.29 -14.43
N ALA A 391 -0.51 7.62 -13.79
CA ALA A 391 0.81 7.21 -14.23
C ALA A 391 0.94 5.67 -14.31
N ALA A 392 0.64 4.95 -13.22
CA ALA A 392 0.78 3.50 -13.17
C ALA A 392 -0.13 2.77 -14.19
N HIS A 393 -1.38 3.21 -14.38
CA HIS A 393 -2.34 2.50 -15.22
C HIS A 393 -2.26 2.89 -16.72
N LEU A 394 -2.04 4.17 -17.04
CA LEU A 394 -1.96 4.61 -18.44
C LEU A 394 -0.68 4.09 -19.09
N VAL A 395 0.45 4.16 -18.37
CA VAL A 395 1.74 3.67 -18.87
C VAL A 395 1.73 2.14 -19.04
N ASP A 396 1.05 1.40 -18.17
CA ASP A 396 0.87 -0.05 -18.31
C ASP A 396 0.11 -0.41 -19.60
N VAL A 397 -0.97 0.30 -19.90
CA VAL A 397 -1.73 0.12 -21.16
C VAL A 397 -0.89 0.50 -22.38
N LEU A 398 -0.15 1.62 -22.33
CA LEU A 398 0.74 2.05 -23.41
C LEU A 398 1.89 1.06 -23.67
N ASN A 399 2.51 0.54 -22.61
CA ASN A 399 3.57 -0.48 -22.66
C ASN A 399 3.05 -1.79 -23.29
N LYS A 400 1.88 -2.28 -22.85
CA LYS A 400 1.25 -3.49 -23.42
C LYS A 400 0.86 -3.32 -24.90
N LEU A 401 0.56 -2.09 -25.34
CA LEU A 401 0.32 -1.75 -26.75
C LEU A 401 1.62 -1.50 -27.55
N ARG A 402 2.80 -1.61 -26.93
CA ARG A 402 4.12 -1.26 -27.51
C ARG A 402 4.21 0.17 -28.08
N LEU A 403 3.42 1.09 -27.51
CA LEU A 403 3.49 2.53 -27.84
C LEU A 403 4.65 3.24 -27.14
N VAL A 404 5.24 2.60 -26.12
CA VAL A 404 6.37 3.11 -25.33
C VAL A 404 7.39 1.99 -25.14
N ASP A 405 8.66 2.28 -25.39
CA ASP A 405 9.77 1.41 -25.01
C ASP A 405 10.33 1.80 -23.63
N ASP A 406 9.71 1.22 -22.61
CA ASP A 406 10.06 1.38 -21.19
C ASP A 406 11.46 0.85 -20.84
N SER A 407 12.14 0.15 -21.76
CA SER A 407 13.53 -0.30 -21.56
C SER A 407 14.58 0.79 -21.83
N VAL A 408 14.20 1.82 -22.60
CA VAL A 408 15.07 2.96 -22.97
C VAL A 408 15.01 4.08 -21.92
N ILE A 409 13.90 4.18 -21.18
CA ILE A 409 13.63 5.25 -20.19
C ILE A 409 14.28 4.92 -18.83
N VAL A 410 15.61 4.72 -18.83
CA VAL A 410 16.42 4.63 -17.60
C VAL A 410 16.76 6.06 -17.12
N GLY A 411 15.74 6.77 -16.65
CA GLY A 411 15.89 8.09 -16.03
C GLY A 411 16.11 8.00 -14.53
N GLU A 412 16.91 8.91 -13.96
CA GLU A 412 17.01 9.10 -12.51
C GLU A 412 15.69 9.69 -11.96
N VAL A 413 14.72 8.83 -11.66
CA VAL A 413 13.57 9.23 -10.82
C VAL A 413 14.12 9.56 -9.42
N PRO A 414 13.85 10.75 -8.85
CA PRO A 414 14.40 11.13 -7.54
C PRO A 414 14.07 10.11 -6.44
N GLY A 415 15.09 9.35 -6.01
CA GLY A 415 14.97 8.31 -4.99
C GLY A 415 15.04 6.86 -5.50
N SER A 416 14.97 6.61 -6.80
CA SER A 416 15.21 5.26 -7.36
C SER A 416 16.71 4.94 -7.38
N ARG A 417 17.07 3.66 -7.17
CA ARG A 417 18.43 3.14 -7.42
C ARG A 417 18.42 2.53 -8.81
N GLY A 418 19.16 3.16 -9.73
CA GLY A 418 18.99 2.99 -11.18
C GLY A 418 19.00 1.56 -11.73
N THR A 419 18.52 1.46 -12.97
CA THR A 419 18.17 0.28 -13.79
C THR A 419 16.70 -0.13 -13.81
N GLU A 420 15.87 0.33 -12.87
CA GLU A 420 14.41 0.17 -12.93
C GLU A 420 13.82 0.81 -14.19
N SER A 421 12.71 0.26 -14.69
CA SER A 421 11.96 0.88 -15.79
C SER A 421 10.97 1.92 -15.25
N PHE A 422 10.55 2.87 -16.10
CA PHE A 422 9.66 3.95 -15.66
C PHE A 422 8.30 3.41 -15.20
N LEU A 423 7.74 2.40 -15.89
CA LEU A 423 6.53 1.70 -15.44
C LEU A 423 6.72 1.05 -14.07
N GLU A 424 7.84 0.34 -13.83
CA GLU A 424 8.10 -0.27 -12.52
C GLU A 424 8.16 0.80 -11.42
N SER A 425 8.82 1.94 -11.67
CA SER A 425 8.88 3.07 -10.73
C SER A 425 7.49 3.67 -10.43
N CYS A 426 6.64 3.84 -11.45
CA CYS A 426 5.27 4.34 -11.26
C CYS A 426 4.40 3.38 -10.46
N VAL A 427 4.45 2.09 -10.81
CA VAL A 427 3.69 1.03 -10.11
C VAL A 427 4.18 0.88 -8.68
N PHE A 428 5.49 0.93 -8.44
CA PHE A 428 6.10 0.86 -7.11
C PHE A 428 5.67 2.03 -6.22
N THR A 429 5.75 3.26 -6.74
CA THR A 429 5.37 4.48 -5.98
C THR A 429 3.87 4.46 -5.64
N TYR A 430 3.03 4.07 -6.59
CA TYR A 430 1.60 3.90 -6.38
C TYR A 430 1.29 2.76 -5.37
N ALA A 431 1.98 1.62 -5.46
CA ALA A 431 1.86 0.51 -4.51
C ALA A 431 2.20 0.95 -3.08
N GLY A 432 3.24 1.78 -2.91
CA GLY A 432 3.59 2.39 -1.63
C GLY A 432 2.45 3.22 -1.03
N GLN A 433 1.82 4.09 -1.83
CA GLN A 433 0.67 4.89 -1.38
C GLN A 433 -0.54 4.03 -0.96
N LEU A 434 -0.80 2.93 -1.67
CA LEU A 434 -1.85 1.98 -1.28
C LEU A 434 -1.50 1.20 0.00
N CYS A 435 -0.25 0.77 0.15
CA CYS A 435 0.28 0.14 1.37
C CYS A 435 0.16 1.03 2.60
N ALA A 436 0.32 2.33 2.40
CA ALA A 436 0.20 3.36 3.42
C ALA A 436 -1.24 3.46 4.00
N HIS A 437 -2.27 2.99 3.27
CA HIS A 437 -3.68 3.14 3.65
C HIS A 437 -4.28 1.86 4.31
N PRO A 438 -4.92 1.95 5.51
CA PRO A 438 -5.37 0.79 6.30
C PRO A 438 -6.31 -0.20 5.60
N SER A 439 -7.11 0.26 4.63
CA SER A 439 -8.05 -0.59 3.88
C SER A 439 -7.55 -1.03 2.50
N LEU A 440 -6.40 -0.49 2.02
CA LEU A 440 -5.92 -0.68 0.65
C LEU A 440 -4.58 -1.43 0.56
N TRP A 441 -3.89 -1.67 1.69
CA TRP A 441 -2.57 -2.33 1.69
C TRP A 441 -2.54 -3.68 0.96
N ARG A 442 -3.62 -4.47 1.04
CA ARG A 442 -3.72 -5.74 0.32
C ARG A 442 -3.67 -5.55 -1.20
N ILE A 443 -4.23 -4.45 -1.70
CA ILE A 443 -4.15 -4.09 -3.13
C ILE A 443 -2.74 -3.59 -3.45
N GLY A 444 -2.15 -2.75 -2.59
CA GLY A 444 -0.75 -2.33 -2.74
C GLY A 444 0.23 -3.50 -2.84
N PHE A 445 -0.01 -4.57 -2.07
CA PHE A 445 0.76 -5.81 -2.15
C PHE A 445 0.65 -6.51 -3.50
N GLU A 446 -0.53 -6.51 -4.13
CA GLU A 446 -0.69 -7.05 -5.49
C GLU A 446 0.15 -6.24 -6.49
N TYR A 447 0.18 -4.91 -6.38
CA TYR A 447 1.05 -4.08 -7.23
C TYR A 447 2.54 -4.33 -6.97
N TYR A 448 2.98 -4.44 -5.71
CA TYR A 448 4.36 -4.81 -5.40
C TYR A 448 4.74 -6.19 -5.98
N LEU A 449 3.90 -7.21 -5.89
CA LEU A 449 4.17 -8.52 -6.49
C LEU A 449 4.36 -8.47 -8.03
N ARG A 450 3.94 -7.38 -8.67
CA ARG A 450 4.03 -7.16 -10.12
C ARG A 450 5.17 -6.20 -10.51
N CYS A 451 5.94 -5.70 -9.54
CA CYS A 451 7.24 -5.05 -9.74
C CYS A 451 8.35 -6.12 -9.68
N PRO A 452 8.95 -6.52 -10.82
CA PRO A 452 9.82 -7.71 -10.88
C PRO A 452 11.14 -7.59 -10.13
N ARG A 453 11.70 -6.39 -9.94
CA ARG A 453 13.03 -6.16 -9.36
C ARG A 453 12.95 -5.82 -7.88
N VAL A 454 12.19 -4.79 -7.53
CA VAL A 454 12.14 -4.23 -6.16
C VAL A 454 10.91 -4.64 -5.36
N GLY A 455 9.87 -5.15 -6.03
CA GLY A 455 8.58 -5.45 -5.44
C GLY A 455 8.62 -6.40 -4.24
N ARG A 456 9.32 -7.53 -4.35
CA ARG A 456 9.44 -8.50 -3.24
C ARG A 456 10.19 -7.92 -2.03
N ALA A 457 11.27 -7.18 -2.26
CA ALA A 457 12.05 -6.57 -1.19
C ALA A 457 11.23 -5.51 -0.43
N ALA A 458 10.50 -4.65 -1.15
CA ALA A 458 9.62 -3.66 -0.53
C ALA A 458 8.42 -4.31 0.19
N LEU A 459 7.89 -5.41 -0.33
CA LEU A 459 6.82 -6.18 0.30
C LEU A 459 7.26 -6.74 1.67
N THR A 460 8.41 -7.43 1.73
CA THR A 460 9.03 -7.92 2.97
C THR A 460 9.39 -6.80 3.94
N ALA A 461 9.80 -5.62 3.44
CA ALA A 461 10.00 -4.44 4.29
C ALA A 461 8.67 -3.85 4.82
N THR A 462 7.57 -3.96 4.08
CA THR A 462 6.28 -3.35 4.43
C THR A 462 5.43 -4.22 5.36
N ILE A 463 5.43 -5.55 5.17
CA ILE A 463 4.61 -6.50 5.94
C ILE A 463 4.74 -6.31 7.47
N PRO A 464 5.94 -6.20 8.07
CA PRO A 464 6.11 -6.06 9.52
C PRO A 464 5.52 -4.77 10.10
N HIS A 465 5.27 -3.75 9.27
CA HIS A 465 4.76 -2.45 9.70
C HIS A 465 3.24 -2.29 9.58
N ILE A 466 2.54 -3.30 9.05
CA ILE A 466 1.07 -3.28 8.99
C ILE A 466 0.48 -3.34 10.41
N PRO A 467 -0.40 -2.40 10.80
CA PRO A 467 -1.02 -2.41 12.12
C PRO A 467 -1.98 -3.61 12.22
N ILE A 468 -1.62 -4.59 13.05
CA ILE A 468 -2.43 -5.77 13.32
C ILE A 468 -3.53 -5.41 14.33
N THR A 469 -4.76 -5.26 13.83
CA THR A 469 -5.93 -4.84 14.64
C THR A 469 -6.88 -5.98 15.00
N SER A 470 -6.88 -7.07 14.23
CA SER A 470 -7.83 -8.17 14.42
C SER A 470 -7.31 -9.51 13.92
N ASP A 471 -7.81 -10.61 14.48
CA ASP A 471 -7.42 -11.97 14.10
C ASP A 471 -7.83 -12.33 12.66
N PHE A 472 -8.86 -11.67 12.14
CA PHE A 472 -9.24 -11.77 10.74
C PHE A 472 -8.18 -11.16 9.82
N GLN A 473 -7.58 -10.04 10.22
CA GLN A 473 -6.46 -9.42 9.51
C GLN A 473 -5.21 -10.31 9.58
N ILE A 474 -4.90 -10.90 10.74
CA ILE A 474 -3.80 -11.87 10.91
C ILE A 474 -3.98 -13.05 9.94
N ARG A 475 -5.15 -13.70 9.96
CA ARG A 475 -5.45 -14.83 9.06
C ARG A 475 -5.33 -14.47 7.58
N LYS A 476 -5.81 -13.28 7.18
CA LYS A 476 -5.67 -12.78 5.79
C LYS A 476 -4.22 -12.52 5.39
N LEU A 477 -3.41 -11.95 6.30
CA LEU A 477 -2.02 -11.61 6.04
C LEU A 477 -1.15 -12.88 5.94
N LEU A 478 -1.33 -13.83 6.86
CA LEU A 478 -0.66 -15.13 6.81
C LEU A 478 -1.04 -15.94 5.56
N ALA A 479 -2.33 -15.98 5.20
CA ALA A 479 -2.78 -16.65 3.98
C ALA A 479 -2.15 -16.03 2.72
N PHE A 480 -2.00 -14.71 2.68
CA PHE A 480 -1.30 -14.01 1.60
C PHE A 480 0.20 -14.33 1.56
N CYS A 481 0.87 -14.36 2.73
CA CYS A 481 2.29 -14.72 2.80
C CYS A 481 2.54 -16.16 2.32
N ASN A 482 1.72 -17.11 2.79
CA ASN A 482 1.80 -18.51 2.40
C ASN A 482 1.55 -18.71 0.89
N PHE A 483 0.56 -18.04 0.32
CA PHE A 483 0.26 -18.12 -1.12
C PHE A 483 1.42 -17.60 -2.00
N ASN A 484 2.17 -16.60 -1.52
CA ASN A 484 3.26 -15.96 -2.27
C ASN A 484 4.67 -16.47 -1.90
N ASN A 485 4.76 -17.55 -1.11
CA ASN A 485 5.98 -18.15 -0.58
C ASN A 485 6.85 -17.20 0.28
N LEU A 486 6.21 -16.33 1.07
CA LEU A 486 6.87 -15.39 1.98
C LEU A 486 6.95 -15.98 3.41
N ARG A 487 7.75 -17.04 3.58
CA ARG A 487 7.82 -17.80 4.85
C ARG A 487 8.40 -16.97 6.00
N ASP A 488 9.47 -16.22 5.76
CA ASP A 488 10.15 -15.44 6.80
C ASP A 488 9.30 -14.25 7.31
N ASP A 489 8.49 -13.68 6.40
CA ASP A 489 7.46 -12.70 6.72
C ASP A 489 6.34 -13.32 7.58
N ALA A 490 5.85 -14.51 7.23
CA ALA A 490 4.86 -15.25 8.02
C ALA A 490 5.38 -15.57 9.44
N PHE A 491 6.63 -15.97 9.59
CA PHE A 491 7.29 -16.15 10.89
C PHE A 491 7.41 -14.84 11.68
N THR A 492 7.75 -13.73 11.01
CA THR A 492 7.81 -12.41 11.64
C THR A 492 6.45 -11.96 12.16
N ILE A 493 5.37 -12.20 11.39
CA ILE A 493 3.98 -11.96 11.84
C ILE A 493 3.64 -12.84 13.04
N HIS A 494 3.90 -14.15 12.97
CA HIS A 494 3.62 -15.08 14.08
C HIS A 494 4.34 -14.67 15.36
N ARG A 495 5.62 -14.30 15.28
CA ARG A 495 6.42 -13.79 16.40
C ARG A 495 5.85 -12.50 17.00
N ALA A 496 5.42 -11.55 16.17
CA ALA A 496 4.82 -10.30 16.63
C ALA A 496 3.47 -10.53 17.34
N VAL A 497 2.62 -11.40 16.77
CA VAL A 497 1.33 -11.79 17.36
C VAL A 497 1.54 -12.53 18.68
N ALA A 498 2.49 -13.48 18.72
CA ALA A 498 2.82 -14.24 19.92
C ALA A 498 3.26 -13.33 21.07
N LEU A 499 4.14 -12.35 20.80
CA LEU A 499 4.58 -11.36 21.77
C LEU A 499 3.42 -10.52 22.31
N ASN A 500 2.56 -10.01 21.41
CA ASN A 500 1.36 -9.26 21.81
C ASN A 500 0.41 -10.09 22.66
N ARG A 501 0.17 -11.37 22.32
CA ARG A 501 -0.70 -12.25 23.10
C ARG A 501 -0.11 -12.58 24.47
N TYR A 502 1.19 -12.82 24.54
CA TYR A 502 1.91 -13.07 25.79
C TYR A 502 1.82 -11.87 26.75
N GLN A 503 2.09 -10.65 26.25
CA GLN A 503 1.98 -9.41 27.03
C GLN A 503 0.56 -9.14 27.55
N ASN A 504 -0.46 -9.60 26.82
CA ASN A 504 -1.88 -9.51 27.22
C ASN A 504 -2.35 -10.71 28.08
N GLY A 505 -1.44 -11.53 28.63
CA GLY A 505 -1.77 -12.68 29.49
C GLY A 505 -2.39 -13.89 28.77
N ARG A 506 -2.54 -13.85 27.44
CA ARG A 506 -3.09 -14.96 26.63
C ARG A 506 -1.99 -15.93 26.23
N VAL A 507 -1.45 -16.62 27.24
CA VAL A 507 -0.24 -17.44 27.11
C VAL A 507 -0.45 -18.65 26.19
N GLY A 508 -1.62 -19.30 26.22
CA GLY A 508 -1.94 -20.41 25.30
C GLY A 508 -1.89 -20.01 23.83
N GLU A 509 -2.56 -18.91 23.44
CA GLU A 509 -2.50 -18.37 22.08
C GLU A 509 -1.06 -17.97 21.68
N ALA A 510 -0.29 -17.42 22.62
CA ALA A 510 1.11 -17.06 22.38
C ALA A 510 1.99 -18.28 22.10
N ILE A 511 1.83 -19.37 22.85
CA ILE A 511 2.54 -20.64 22.64
C ILE A 511 2.26 -21.17 21.23
N VAL A 512 0.99 -21.24 20.80
CA VAL A 512 0.62 -21.68 19.45
C VAL A 512 1.36 -20.87 18.38
N HIS A 513 1.37 -19.54 18.51
CA HIS A 513 2.05 -18.69 17.53
C HIS A 513 3.58 -18.74 17.60
N TYR A 514 4.20 -18.98 18.77
CA TYR A 514 5.64 -19.23 18.84
C TYR A 514 6.04 -20.58 18.24
N CYS A 515 5.22 -21.63 18.41
CA CYS A 515 5.42 -22.92 17.73
C CYS A 515 5.35 -22.76 16.20
N LEU A 516 4.36 -22.00 15.70
CA LEU A 516 4.22 -21.68 14.26
C LEU A 516 5.33 -20.75 13.71
N ALA A 517 6.08 -20.08 14.59
CA ALA A 517 7.26 -19.29 14.24
C ALA A 517 8.59 -20.07 14.41
N GLU A 518 8.54 -21.37 14.72
CA GLU A 518 9.70 -22.24 14.99
C GLU A 518 10.59 -21.72 16.16
N GLU A 519 10.02 -20.93 17.07
CA GLU A 519 10.70 -20.30 18.21
C GLU A 519 10.78 -21.24 19.44
N HIS A 520 11.30 -22.46 19.22
CA HIS A 520 11.29 -23.55 20.21
C HIS A 520 11.90 -23.18 21.58
N GLN A 521 12.93 -22.32 21.60
CA GLN A 521 13.56 -21.84 22.84
C GLN A 521 12.63 -20.96 23.68
N LYS A 522 11.85 -20.06 23.03
CA LYS A 522 10.87 -19.20 23.72
C LYS A 522 9.70 -20.03 24.26
N VAL A 523 9.22 -21.00 23.48
CA VAL A 523 8.21 -21.96 23.95
C VAL A 523 8.70 -22.71 25.19
N ALA A 524 9.93 -23.25 25.16
CA ALA A 524 10.51 -23.94 26.30
C ALA A 524 10.62 -23.04 27.54
N ALA A 525 11.13 -21.81 27.39
CA ALA A 525 11.26 -20.86 28.49
C ALA A 525 9.91 -20.43 29.08
N ILE A 526 8.88 -20.24 28.26
CA ILE A 526 7.52 -19.92 28.72
C ILE A 526 6.94 -21.10 29.50
N VAL A 527 7.02 -22.33 28.97
CA VAL A 527 6.50 -23.53 29.64
C VAL A 527 7.24 -23.80 30.94
N GLU A 528 8.56 -23.66 30.97
CA GLU A 528 9.35 -23.78 32.20
C GLU A 528 8.96 -22.70 33.22
N GLY A 529 8.77 -21.44 32.82
CA GLY A 529 8.32 -20.38 33.74
C GLY A 529 6.93 -20.62 34.35
N ILE A 530 6.01 -21.22 33.58
CA ILE A 530 4.68 -21.64 34.07
C ILE A 530 4.82 -22.79 35.07
N MET A 531 5.62 -23.81 34.74
CA MET A 531 5.86 -24.96 35.59
C MET A 531 6.57 -24.58 36.90
N ASP A 532 7.47 -23.59 36.87
CA ASP A 532 8.12 -23.03 38.05
C ASP A 532 7.11 -22.36 39.00
N GLN A 533 6.15 -21.61 38.47
CA GLN A 533 5.07 -21.00 39.24
C GLN A 533 4.19 -22.07 39.91
N PHE A 534 3.88 -23.16 39.20
CA PHE A 534 3.20 -24.32 39.79
C PHE A 534 4.00 -24.93 40.95
N VAL A 535 5.29 -25.24 40.77
CA VAL A 535 6.10 -25.89 41.83
C VAL A 535 6.26 -25.00 43.05
N VAL A 536 6.52 -23.71 42.86
CA VAL A 536 6.83 -22.78 43.96
C VAL A 536 5.56 -22.28 44.67
N GLN A 537 4.48 -21.98 43.93
CA GLN A 537 3.29 -21.29 44.44
C GLN A 537 2.04 -22.20 44.48
N GLY A 538 2.05 -23.34 43.77
CA GLY A 538 0.90 -24.24 43.65
C GLY A 538 -0.14 -23.78 42.61
N ASP A 539 0.20 -22.86 41.70
CA ASP A 539 -0.74 -22.37 40.69
C ASP A 539 -1.11 -23.47 39.67
N LEU A 540 -2.40 -23.64 39.40
CA LEU A 540 -2.96 -24.67 38.52
C LEU A 540 -3.36 -24.15 37.13
N THR A 541 -3.18 -22.85 36.83
CA THR A 541 -3.51 -22.24 35.51
C THR A 541 -2.92 -22.98 34.31
N TRP A 542 -1.79 -23.65 34.49
CA TRP A 542 -1.13 -24.47 33.47
C TRP A 542 -1.99 -25.62 32.94
N ARG A 543 -2.92 -26.16 33.75
CA ARG A 543 -3.81 -27.24 33.34
C ARG A 543 -4.83 -26.79 32.28
N ASP A 544 -5.34 -25.57 32.41
CA ASP A 544 -6.27 -24.94 31.46
C ASP A 544 -5.55 -24.59 30.15
N ILE A 545 -4.30 -24.14 30.23
CA ILE A 545 -3.44 -23.94 29.06
C ILE A 545 -3.20 -25.28 28.35
N ALA A 546 -2.81 -26.33 29.08
CA ALA A 546 -2.51 -27.64 28.52
C ALA A 546 -3.74 -28.33 27.88
N SER A 547 -4.95 -28.07 28.36
CA SER A 547 -6.20 -28.62 27.78
C SER A 547 -6.70 -27.83 26.56
N THR A 548 -6.30 -26.57 26.41
CA THR A 548 -6.71 -25.68 25.29
C THR A 548 -5.83 -25.87 24.03
N LEU A 549 -4.61 -26.39 24.17
CA LEU A 549 -3.67 -26.56 23.06
C LEU A 549 -4.00 -27.80 22.20
N SER A 550 -3.81 -27.70 20.87
CA SER A 550 -4.05 -28.83 19.97
C SER A 550 -2.95 -29.90 20.05
N PRO A 551 -3.27 -31.19 19.80
CA PRO A 551 -2.29 -32.28 19.88
C PRO A 551 -1.03 -32.08 19.02
N ASP A 552 -1.15 -31.41 17.88
CA ASP A 552 -0.03 -31.15 16.97
C ASP A 552 0.93 -30.09 17.54
N VAL A 553 0.40 -29.04 18.18
CA VAL A 553 1.21 -28.03 18.89
C VAL A 553 1.91 -28.68 20.09
N LEU A 554 1.22 -29.56 20.82
CA LEU A 554 1.79 -30.24 21.99
C LEU A 554 2.99 -31.14 21.62
N ARG A 555 3.01 -31.73 20.42
CA ARG A 555 4.12 -32.54 19.90
C ARG A 555 5.30 -31.73 19.34
N SER A 556 5.16 -30.41 19.18
CA SER A 556 6.18 -29.55 18.56
C SER A 556 7.39 -29.20 19.46
N ASN A 557 7.31 -29.52 20.75
CA ASN A 557 8.33 -29.16 21.74
C ASN A 557 8.30 -30.11 22.94
N ASP A 558 9.46 -30.67 23.34
CA ASP A 558 9.59 -31.61 24.46
C ASP A 558 9.01 -31.08 25.78
N ARG A 559 9.05 -29.76 26.01
CA ARG A 559 8.47 -29.14 27.21
C ARG A 559 6.94 -29.17 27.20
N LEU A 560 6.33 -29.02 26.04
CA LEU A 560 4.87 -29.17 25.90
C LEU A 560 4.46 -30.62 26.06
N ILE A 561 5.22 -31.58 25.50
CA ILE A 561 4.99 -33.02 25.72
C ILE A 561 5.05 -33.33 27.22
N PHE A 562 6.11 -32.89 27.91
CA PHE A 562 6.26 -33.05 29.35
C PHE A 562 5.07 -32.47 30.12
N MET A 563 4.69 -31.21 29.86
CA MET A 563 3.55 -30.54 30.50
C MET A 563 2.24 -31.30 30.28
N THR A 564 1.99 -31.80 29.06
CA THR A 564 0.78 -32.59 28.75
C THR A 564 0.75 -33.93 29.47
N HIS A 565 1.86 -34.68 29.44
CA HIS A 565 1.95 -35.97 30.13
C HIS A 565 1.77 -35.78 31.64
N TYR A 566 2.35 -34.71 32.19
CA TYR A 566 2.21 -34.38 33.61
C TYR A 566 0.79 -33.92 34.00
N ASN A 567 0.08 -33.17 33.14
CA ASN A 567 -1.34 -32.86 33.36
C ASN A 567 -2.20 -34.13 33.37
N ARG A 568 -1.91 -35.04 32.43
CA ARG A 568 -2.63 -36.32 32.33
C ARG A 568 -2.33 -37.25 33.50
N PHE A 569 -1.11 -37.24 34.04
CA PHE A 569 -0.76 -37.93 35.29
C PHE A 569 -1.62 -37.44 36.46
N HIS A 570 -1.67 -36.12 36.68
CA HIS A 570 -2.51 -35.52 37.72
C HIS A 570 -3.99 -35.85 37.54
N SER A 571 -4.50 -35.81 36.30
CA SER A 571 -5.88 -36.16 35.98
C SER A 571 -6.22 -37.63 36.31
N LEU A 572 -5.30 -38.56 36.07
CA LEU A 572 -5.48 -39.99 36.39
C LEU A 572 -5.39 -40.24 37.91
N TYR A 573 -4.50 -39.53 38.60
CA TYR A 573 -4.37 -39.57 40.05
C TYR A 573 -5.67 -39.10 40.74
N GLU A 574 -6.25 -37.99 40.28
CA GLU A 574 -7.55 -37.49 40.75
C GLU A 574 -8.71 -38.43 40.44
N GLN A 575 -8.61 -39.21 39.36
CA GLN A 575 -9.58 -40.25 38.98
C GLN A 575 -9.36 -41.59 39.71
N THR A 576 -8.41 -41.67 40.64
CA THR A 576 -7.99 -42.89 41.38
C THR A 576 -7.46 -44.03 40.50
N ASP A 577 -7.12 -43.77 39.23
CA ASP A 577 -6.41 -44.72 38.36
C ASP A 577 -4.90 -44.66 38.65
N TYR A 578 -4.52 -45.19 39.81
CA TYR A 578 -3.13 -45.21 40.27
C TYR A 578 -2.23 -46.06 39.35
N ALA A 579 -2.77 -47.08 38.68
CA ALA A 579 -2.02 -47.92 37.74
C ALA A 579 -1.70 -47.17 36.44
N GLY A 580 -2.68 -46.47 35.86
CA GLY A 580 -2.48 -45.60 34.71
C GLY A 580 -1.55 -44.42 35.01
N ALA A 581 -1.74 -43.77 36.16
CA ALA A 581 -0.88 -42.67 36.63
C ALA A 581 0.58 -43.13 36.80
N ALA A 582 0.81 -44.25 37.49
CA ALA A 582 2.14 -44.83 37.67
C ALA A 582 2.85 -45.11 36.34
N LYS A 583 2.15 -45.74 35.38
CA LYS A 583 2.72 -46.05 34.05
C LYS A 583 3.14 -44.78 33.30
N LEU A 584 2.27 -43.77 33.26
CA LEU A 584 2.53 -42.52 32.53
C LEU A 584 3.68 -41.71 33.16
N LEU A 585 3.82 -41.74 34.48
CA LEU A 585 4.93 -41.05 35.15
C LEU A 585 6.27 -41.76 34.93
N VAL A 586 6.29 -43.10 34.87
CA VAL A 586 7.49 -43.84 34.43
C VAL A 586 7.86 -43.46 33.00
N GLU A 587 6.88 -43.34 32.09
CA GLU A 587 7.07 -42.89 30.72
C GLU A 587 7.64 -41.45 30.63
N ILE A 588 7.25 -40.54 31.53
CA ILE A 588 7.84 -39.20 31.63
C ILE A 588 9.36 -39.24 31.95
N PHE A 589 9.80 -40.16 32.81
CA PHE A 589 11.22 -40.33 33.14
C PHE A 589 12.00 -41.05 32.02
N THR A 590 11.46 -42.13 31.45
CA THR A 590 12.16 -42.94 30.43
C THR A 590 12.20 -42.28 29.06
N SER A 591 11.23 -41.41 28.73
CA SER A 591 11.23 -40.63 27.47
C SER A 591 12.24 -39.47 27.45
N HIS A 592 12.92 -39.18 28.56
CA HIS A 592 13.82 -38.03 28.74
C HIS A 592 13.20 -36.64 28.46
N THR A 593 11.88 -36.56 28.32
CA THR A 593 11.14 -35.29 28.10
C THR A 593 11.17 -34.41 29.35
N ALA A 594 11.22 -35.02 30.54
CA ALA A 594 11.26 -34.35 31.84
C ALA A 594 12.54 -33.51 32.05
N PRO A 595 12.43 -32.18 32.20
CA PRO A 595 13.57 -31.33 32.54
C PRO A 595 14.13 -31.67 33.94
N LYS A 596 15.46 -31.76 34.06
CA LYS A 596 16.18 -32.18 35.30
C LYS A 596 15.73 -31.44 36.57
N ARG A 597 15.41 -30.15 36.44
CA ARG A 597 14.92 -29.28 37.51
C ARG A 597 13.59 -29.66 38.14
N TYR A 598 12.79 -30.50 37.48
CA TYR A 598 11.52 -31.02 38.02
C TYR A 598 11.63 -32.48 38.51
N TRP A 599 12.79 -33.13 38.34
CA TRP A 599 12.93 -34.55 38.70
C TRP A 599 12.66 -34.81 40.17
N LEU A 600 13.09 -33.93 41.09
CA LEU A 600 12.80 -34.10 42.52
C LEU A 600 11.30 -33.97 42.82
N THR A 601 10.62 -32.95 42.26
CA THR A 601 9.16 -32.79 42.41
C THR A 601 8.39 -33.98 41.84
N LEU A 602 8.81 -34.48 40.68
CA LEU A 602 8.24 -35.67 40.05
C LEU A 602 8.46 -36.92 40.93
N LEU A 603 9.68 -37.14 41.42
CA LEU A 603 10.02 -38.25 42.31
C LEU A 603 9.26 -38.18 43.65
N TYR A 604 9.07 -36.98 44.20
CA TYR A 604 8.24 -36.74 45.38
C TYR A 604 6.79 -37.16 45.11
N ASN A 605 6.20 -36.76 43.98
CA ASN A 605 4.83 -37.15 43.65
C ASN A 605 4.65 -38.67 43.42
N VAL A 606 5.74 -39.45 43.29
CA VAL A 606 5.66 -40.92 43.24
C VAL A 606 5.69 -41.56 44.64
N SER A 607 6.07 -40.86 45.72
CA SER A 607 6.14 -41.49 47.05
C SER A 607 4.82 -42.14 47.43
N ASP A 608 3.72 -41.43 47.19
CA ASP A 608 2.37 -41.86 47.57
C ASP A 608 1.89 -43.03 46.69
N LEU A 609 2.33 -43.09 45.43
CA LEU A 609 2.10 -44.24 44.53
C LEU A 609 2.98 -45.45 44.87
N LEU A 610 4.22 -45.25 45.32
CA LEU A 610 5.14 -46.34 45.72
C LEU A 610 4.68 -47.01 47.02
N GLU A 611 4.01 -46.27 47.91
CA GLU A 611 3.46 -46.83 49.15
C GLU A 611 2.09 -47.50 48.94
N SER A 612 1.33 -47.09 47.93
CA SER A 612 -0.01 -47.62 47.61
C SER A 612 0.02 -49.04 47.00
N PRO A 613 -0.76 -50.01 47.50
CA PRO A 613 -0.71 -51.41 47.04
C PRO A 613 -1.39 -51.65 45.67
N GLN A 614 -2.05 -50.64 45.09
CA GLN A 614 -2.78 -50.74 43.82
C GLN A 614 -1.99 -50.23 42.60
N SER A 615 -0.87 -49.54 42.84
CA SER A 615 0.02 -48.98 41.82
C SER A 615 1.25 -49.87 41.64
N SER A 616 1.12 -50.92 40.84
CA SER A 616 2.21 -51.87 40.54
C SER A 616 3.28 -51.27 39.61
N ILE A 617 4.13 -50.40 40.16
CA ILE A 617 5.37 -49.96 39.50
C ILE A 617 6.32 -51.17 39.47
N GLY A 618 6.59 -51.68 38.27
CA GLY A 618 7.44 -52.86 38.06
C GLY A 618 8.90 -52.67 38.47
N MET A 619 9.64 -53.78 38.50
CA MET A 619 11.03 -53.81 38.96
C MET A 619 11.95 -52.92 38.10
N GLU A 620 11.86 -53.02 36.77
CA GLU A 620 12.66 -52.20 35.82
C GLU A 620 12.39 -50.70 35.99
N ALA A 621 11.11 -50.32 36.11
CA ALA A 621 10.70 -48.95 36.36
C ALA A 621 11.23 -48.42 37.71
N THR A 622 11.23 -49.27 38.74
CA THR A 622 11.79 -48.92 40.06
C THR A 622 13.30 -48.69 39.98
N TYR A 623 14.04 -49.50 39.21
CA TYR A 623 15.48 -49.28 38.98
C TYR A 623 15.76 -47.97 38.24
N GLU A 624 14.96 -47.59 37.24
CA GLU A 624 15.13 -46.29 36.55
C GLU A 624 14.84 -45.10 37.47
N LEU A 625 13.80 -45.17 38.31
CA LEU A 625 13.53 -44.12 39.30
C LEU A 625 14.67 -44.02 40.35
N MET A 626 15.23 -45.16 40.78
CA MET A 626 16.42 -45.20 41.64
C MET A 626 17.65 -44.62 40.95
N ARG A 627 17.86 -44.88 39.65
CA ARG A 627 18.94 -44.29 38.86
C ARG A 627 18.83 -42.76 38.77
N CYS A 628 17.62 -42.25 38.53
CA CYS A 628 17.35 -40.80 38.53
C CYS A 628 17.57 -40.16 39.92
N LEU A 629 17.19 -40.84 41.01
CA LEU A 629 17.45 -40.35 42.37
C LEU A 629 18.95 -40.33 42.70
N GLU A 630 19.69 -41.38 42.33
CA GLU A 630 21.14 -41.45 42.56
C GLU A 630 21.88 -40.40 41.73
N GLU A 631 21.42 -40.06 40.52
CA GLU A 631 21.94 -38.94 39.71
C GLU A 631 21.78 -37.59 40.44
N ILE A 632 20.61 -37.32 41.06
CA ILE A 632 20.38 -36.11 41.86
C ILE A 632 21.35 -36.04 43.06
N VAL A 633 21.54 -37.16 43.75
CA VAL A 633 22.38 -37.23 44.97
C VAL A 633 23.88 -37.11 44.65
N THR A 634 24.33 -37.69 43.54
CA THR A 634 25.75 -37.76 43.14
C THR A 634 26.20 -36.63 42.21
N SER A 635 25.27 -35.91 41.56
CA SER A 635 25.60 -34.80 40.66
C SER A 635 26.40 -33.69 41.37
N HIS A 636 27.38 -33.15 40.65
CA HIS A 636 28.14 -31.96 41.05
C HIS A 636 27.36 -30.65 40.77
N ARG A 637 26.28 -30.71 39.99
CA ARG A 637 25.40 -29.58 39.68
C ARG A 637 24.08 -29.68 40.44
N LYS A 638 24.15 -29.85 41.77
CA LYS A 638 22.95 -30.06 42.62
C LYS A 638 21.92 -28.93 42.48
N ASP A 639 22.37 -27.69 42.31
CA ASP A 639 21.49 -26.53 42.17
C ASP A 639 20.52 -26.63 40.97
N ASP A 640 20.91 -27.31 39.88
CA ASP A 640 20.03 -27.55 38.73
C ASP A 640 18.80 -28.43 39.06
N TYR A 641 18.92 -29.29 40.08
CA TYR A 641 17.88 -30.25 40.47
C TYR A 641 17.15 -29.81 41.75
N LEU A 642 17.85 -29.14 42.67
CA LEU A 642 17.35 -28.79 44.00
C LEU A 642 16.90 -27.32 44.12
N GLY A 643 17.37 -26.43 43.23
CA GLY A 643 17.18 -24.98 43.37
C GLY A 643 15.72 -24.52 43.33
N LEU A 644 14.85 -25.23 42.61
CA LEU A 644 13.42 -24.92 42.53
C LEU A 644 12.66 -25.36 43.79
N GLU A 645 12.99 -26.53 44.34
CA GLU A 645 12.37 -27.02 45.58
C GLU A 645 12.82 -26.22 46.80
N ALA A 646 14.10 -25.79 46.86
CA ALA A 646 14.56 -24.85 47.87
C ALA A 646 13.76 -23.53 47.87
N GLN A 647 13.38 -23.02 46.69
CA GLN A 647 12.51 -21.83 46.57
C GLN A 647 11.07 -22.11 47.03
N ARG A 648 10.51 -23.29 46.74
CA ARG A 648 9.19 -23.72 47.25
C ARG A 648 9.17 -23.72 48.79
N PHE A 649 10.24 -24.20 49.44
CA PHE A 649 10.36 -24.16 50.89
C PHE A 649 10.52 -22.73 51.45
N ASP A 650 11.25 -21.85 50.77
CA ASP A 650 11.40 -20.44 51.17
C ASP A 650 10.06 -19.67 51.10
N VAL A 651 9.25 -19.86 50.06
CA VAL A 651 7.90 -19.27 49.96
C VAL A 651 6.99 -19.80 51.08
N LYS A 652 6.93 -21.13 51.27
CA LYS A 652 6.15 -21.74 52.37
C LYS A 652 6.60 -21.25 53.76
N ALA A 653 7.89 -20.96 53.96
CA ALA A 653 8.43 -20.40 55.20
C ALA A 653 8.05 -18.93 55.40
N LYS A 654 8.02 -18.13 54.34
CA LYS A 654 7.57 -16.72 54.35
C LYS A 654 6.08 -16.62 54.66
N ASP A 655 5.23 -17.44 54.05
CA ASP A 655 3.79 -17.48 54.34
C ASP A 655 3.47 -17.85 55.80
N ARG A 656 4.23 -18.81 56.36
CA ARG A 656 4.14 -19.18 57.79
C ARG A 656 4.51 -18.03 58.72
N LYS A 657 5.50 -17.20 58.34
CA LYS A 657 5.90 -16.00 59.11
C LYS A 657 4.90 -14.84 58.92
N GLY A 658 4.32 -14.67 57.73
CA GLY A 658 3.37 -13.61 57.41
C GLY A 658 2.03 -13.69 58.15
N LYS A 659 1.61 -14.90 58.57
CA LYS A 659 0.39 -15.10 59.38
C LYS A 659 0.57 -14.78 60.88
N GLY A 660 1.77 -14.36 61.31
CA GLY A 660 2.07 -14.00 62.69
C GLY A 660 2.15 -12.49 62.97
N LYS A 661 1.08 -11.91 63.53
CA LYS A 661 0.99 -10.55 64.12
C LYS A 661 1.28 -9.34 63.22
N VAL A 662 0.21 -8.63 62.87
CA VAL A 662 0.25 -7.18 62.66
C VAL A 662 0.40 -6.45 64.01
N THR A 663 1.62 -6.05 64.36
CA THR A 663 1.88 -4.94 65.30
C THR A 663 3.15 -4.22 64.86
N GLY A 664 3.04 -2.92 64.58
CA GLY A 664 4.06 -2.20 63.83
C GLY A 664 5.33 -1.85 64.62
N LYS A 665 6.48 -2.04 63.96
CA LYS A 665 7.53 -1.01 63.80
C LYS A 665 8.43 -1.40 62.63
N ARG A 666 8.61 -0.50 61.65
CA ARG A 666 9.64 -0.65 60.61
C ARG A 666 11.00 -0.63 61.30
N LYS A 667 11.74 -1.74 61.22
CA LYS A 667 13.20 -1.76 61.32
C LYS A 667 13.74 -2.27 59.99
N GLU A 668 14.92 -1.78 59.63
CA GLU A 668 15.61 -2.10 58.38
C GLU A 668 16.05 -3.57 58.34
N PRO A 669 16.17 -4.18 57.15
CA PRO A 669 16.59 -5.57 57.03
C PRO A 669 18.11 -5.71 57.20
N GLU A 670 18.54 -6.15 58.38
CA GLU A 670 19.90 -6.66 58.55
C GLU A 670 20.10 -7.95 57.72
N ARG A 671 21.27 -8.08 57.10
CA ARG A 671 21.62 -9.19 56.20
C ARG A 671 22.00 -10.46 56.98
N ASP A 672 21.04 -11.23 57.47
CA ASP A 672 21.28 -12.61 57.94
C ASP A 672 20.97 -13.64 56.85
N GLY A 673 21.85 -13.70 55.85
CA GLY A 673 21.71 -14.59 54.68
C GLY A 673 22.21 -16.02 54.88
N GLY A 674 22.71 -16.38 56.07
CA GLY A 674 23.42 -17.65 56.28
C GLY A 674 22.56 -18.79 56.87
N ARG A 675 21.51 -18.47 57.61
CA ARG A 675 20.72 -19.46 58.36
C ARG A 675 19.54 -20.02 57.56
N ALA A 676 18.82 -19.14 56.87
CA ALA A 676 17.70 -19.47 55.98
C ALA A 676 18.17 -19.98 54.59
N GLY A 677 19.26 -20.73 54.55
CA GLY A 677 19.65 -21.58 53.42
C GLY A 677 19.87 -23.03 53.86
N LYS A 678 20.47 -23.23 55.04
CA LYS A 678 20.72 -24.56 55.61
C LYS A 678 19.43 -25.30 55.97
N GLU A 679 18.48 -24.64 56.62
CA GLU A 679 17.21 -25.23 57.04
C GLU A 679 16.39 -25.73 55.82
N GLN A 680 16.43 -25.02 54.70
CA GLN A 680 15.76 -25.45 53.45
C GLN A 680 16.50 -26.59 52.75
N ILE A 681 17.83 -26.61 52.77
CA ILE A 681 18.63 -27.74 52.26
C ILE A 681 18.33 -29.01 53.09
N GLU A 682 18.27 -28.89 54.43
CA GLU A 682 17.88 -30.00 55.31
C GLU A 682 16.47 -30.53 55.03
N ASN A 683 15.50 -29.66 54.70
CA ASN A 683 14.15 -30.09 54.30
C ASN A 683 14.14 -30.82 52.94
N VAL A 684 14.94 -30.36 51.97
CA VAL A 684 15.11 -31.03 50.67
C VAL A 684 15.80 -32.39 50.82
N GLU A 685 16.82 -32.49 51.70
CA GLU A 685 17.46 -33.77 52.04
C GLU A 685 16.50 -34.75 52.72
N GLN A 686 15.56 -34.28 53.55
CA GLN A 686 14.51 -35.12 54.13
C GLN A 686 13.56 -35.68 53.07
N GLU A 687 13.11 -34.89 52.08
CA GLU A 687 12.29 -35.39 50.97
C GLU A 687 13.04 -36.47 50.16
N ILE A 688 14.33 -36.27 49.89
CA ILE A 688 15.19 -37.26 49.24
C ILE A 688 15.22 -38.60 50.02
N GLN A 689 15.30 -38.57 51.36
CA GLN A 689 15.26 -39.80 52.17
C GLN A 689 13.88 -40.48 52.14
N VAL A 690 12.77 -39.71 52.14
CA VAL A 690 11.41 -40.26 52.01
C VAL A 690 11.25 -41.00 50.67
N ILE A 691 11.67 -40.38 49.57
CA ILE A 691 11.65 -40.99 48.23
C ILE A 691 12.52 -42.26 48.20
N ARG A 692 13.73 -42.22 48.79
CA ARG A 692 14.64 -43.38 48.85
C ARG A 692 14.01 -44.56 49.59
N LEU A 693 13.35 -44.30 50.73
CA LEU A 693 12.64 -45.31 51.51
C LEU A 693 11.44 -45.88 50.74
N GLY A 694 10.67 -45.05 50.06
CA GLY A 694 9.55 -45.47 49.21
C GLY A 694 10.00 -46.39 48.07
N LEU A 695 11.06 -46.03 47.34
CA LEU A 695 11.62 -46.85 46.26
C LEU A 695 12.14 -48.20 46.75
N VAL A 696 12.89 -48.24 47.87
CA VAL A 696 13.38 -49.51 48.44
C VAL A 696 12.23 -50.40 48.91
N ARG A 697 11.17 -49.83 49.50
CA ARG A 697 9.95 -50.58 49.87
C ARG A 697 9.21 -51.12 48.65
N ASN A 698 9.08 -50.35 47.58
CA ASN A 698 8.47 -50.83 46.35
C ASN A 698 9.29 -51.94 45.69
N LEU A 699 10.62 -51.80 45.63
CA LEU A 699 11.51 -52.84 45.12
C LEU A 699 11.35 -54.15 45.90
N ALA A 700 11.34 -54.08 47.24
CA ALA A 700 11.11 -55.25 48.08
C ALA A 700 9.76 -55.92 47.81
N ARG A 701 8.68 -55.15 47.62
CA ARG A 701 7.35 -55.67 47.24
C ARG A 701 7.37 -56.32 45.84
N ALA A 702 7.96 -55.64 44.86
CA ALA A 702 8.07 -56.10 43.47
C ALA A 702 9.04 -57.27 43.27
N MET A 703 9.84 -57.63 44.27
CA MET A 703 10.64 -58.86 44.33
C MET A 703 9.93 -60.02 45.05
N THR A 704 8.79 -59.76 45.70
CA THR A 704 7.97 -60.75 46.43
C THR A 704 6.64 -61.11 45.75
N LEU A 705 6.33 -60.41 44.66
CA LEU A 705 5.22 -60.66 43.73
C LEU A 705 5.75 -61.35 42.46
#